data_AF-F8JJQ0-F1
#
_entry.id   AF-F8JJQ0-F1
#
_cell.length_a   1.000
_cell.length_b   1.000
_cell.length_c   1.000
_cell.angle_alpha   90.00
_cell.angle_beta   90.00
_cell.angle_gamma   90.00
#
_symmetry.space_group_name_H-M   'P 1'
#
loop_
_entity.id
_entity.type
_entity.pdbx_description
1 polymer ?
#
loop_
_entity_poly.entity_id
_entity_poly.type
_entity_poly.pdbx_seq_one_letter_code
_entity_poly.pdbx_strand_id
1 'polypeptide(L)'
;MDDNRSRDLDGARTTLTQHLPLSVNQEAMWVTWQIDPTKWEHIIPLALDVKGVLDLPRLRAAVAQLSRRHPMLRARVRDVSGHLCLDWAGTASLPVTVRAVTAPRDEAVIAARSPFDLDEGPLARVEVLEGPDYTVLLITVHHIVLDGTATPLLLDDLRRAYAGEDLGLPEDLTPLVDHARRSREAADGAIGEESRRYWRDELADMPPARTLPVRSAEGARALTPFTVDAQLSRQARRLARELGVSYFTVMLGALFITLSHHTGSDDLIVSAPYHGRSDKRLGERVGYFVNVLPFRQKLCPSDTYERFLRKLRTTVRDGLKHGDLPLPSILRAAHLVGPDARAHTHQVVFEYWDTTSTSGLDVHRFELVGGGSRCRLSYLDSTDVADYRLTAQLNEGSTGSRMLWKDPGGTVGPTALAALTRDYLSIVADMVADPGRTLGEATARLPAVVLPDTGGTEPAEDTERPREPAGTAATPASAAMLGEIWREVLRIPEVSADDSFFELGGHSLLATTLLNRITERLGVELSVRDLFSHPRFGRLAEVIDDRRAAAPVDADDTPHPEETWEDVFPASVFQESIWLAERLDPAHAKYHIPLLWKVRGTLDGDALSRALALLVSRHEILRTRFVDKDGRLYQEVTEPWAPLVDRLDVTAAAEAGQRQWLRKWSDTTTSAFDPSTARLLAAGWFSLPDGGQLFSLCLHHLVLDGESVPVLVRDLERCYQQAAGLASGPLPEPGQYRELVFAQQTESARSRTAADLAYWQDHLSGAPASLGLAGPRAAGESGNIPLRLDGDTAQRLTALGTERNASRFMVTAAALAAVLHRASGLPDITFGVPVASRSAGVFDDVIGPCMNTLVLRSRCGAETTYSDLLRTVREEVIAAFEHQSAPFDDVVRRLRPPRSRGRTPFVDCLLNSVGMDQWSATLGDARLVFLDQDLRGEEVSKFPLTVTFTTAQDVVEGNLAYRGDCLDAAGALRLTDEITTVLGDFTALLPRRVFDADPTREL
;
A
#
# COMPACT_ATOMS: atom_id res chain seq x y z
N MET A 1 -40.48 21.16 -37.72
CA MET A 1 -39.58 21.27 -36.52
C MET A 1 -38.51 20.17 -36.52
N ASP A 2 -38.47 19.36 -37.58
CA ASP A 2 -37.86 18.03 -37.56
C ASP A 2 -36.36 18.05 -37.87
N ASP A 3 -35.91 19.06 -38.62
CA ASP A 3 -34.49 19.27 -39.01
C ASP A 3 -33.55 19.59 -37.82
N ASN A 4 -34.09 19.93 -36.65
CA ASN A 4 -33.27 20.09 -35.43
C ASN A 4 -33.09 18.76 -34.69
N ARG A 5 -34.09 17.87 -34.72
CA ARG A 5 -34.00 16.56 -34.06
C ARG A 5 -33.05 15.60 -34.77
N SER A 6 -32.90 15.68 -36.09
CA SER A 6 -31.86 14.93 -36.81
C SER A 6 -30.46 15.38 -36.38
N ARG A 7 -30.22 16.69 -36.26
CA ARG A 7 -28.91 17.24 -35.86
C ARG A 7 -28.53 16.91 -34.42
N ASP A 8 -29.48 16.96 -33.47
CA ASP A 8 -29.23 16.54 -32.10
C ASP A 8 -28.93 15.02 -32.02
N LEU A 9 -29.63 14.20 -32.81
CA LEU A 9 -29.40 12.75 -32.87
C LEU A 9 -28.10 12.36 -33.59
N ASP A 10 -27.72 13.04 -34.67
CA ASP A 10 -26.44 12.83 -35.35
C ASP A 10 -25.26 13.39 -34.53
N GLY A 11 -25.46 14.51 -33.82
CA GLY A 11 -24.50 15.04 -32.85
C GLY A 11 -24.24 14.07 -31.71
N ALA A 12 -25.31 13.57 -31.07
CA ALA A 12 -25.23 12.55 -30.03
C ALA A 12 -24.63 11.23 -30.55
N ARG A 13 -24.98 10.79 -31.77
CA ARG A 13 -24.33 9.63 -32.40
C ARG A 13 -22.84 9.86 -32.64
N THR A 14 -22.45 11.06 -33.06
CA THR A 14 -21.04 11.39 -33.32
C THR A 14 -20.21 11.31 -32.04
N THR A 15 -20.70 11.86 -30.92
CA THR A 15 -20.03 11.71 -29.61
C THR A 15 -20.04 10.25 -29.11
N LEU A 16 -21.14 9.51 -29.28
CA LEU A 16 -21.22 8.07 -28.96
C LEU A 16 -20.29 7.19 -29.82
N THR A 17 -19.86 7.65 -31.00
CA THR A 17 -18.81 6.98 -31.79
C THR A 17 -17.38 7.36 -31.41
N GLN A 18 -17.20 8.39 -30.57
CA GLN A 18 -15.89 8.88 -30.14
C GLN A 18 -15.54 8.46 -28.70
N HIS A 19 -16.54 8.37 -27.82
CA HIS A 19 -16.34 8.05 -26.40
C HIS A 19 -17.33 6.98 -25.91
N LEU A 20 -16.83 5.97 -25.22
CA LEU A 20 -17.59 4.90 -24.56
C LEU A 20 -17.35 4.97 -23.05
N PRO A 21 -18.32 5.38 -22.20
CA PRO A 21 -18.13 5.46 -20.76
C PRO A 21 -17.79 4.11 -20.12
N LEU A 22 -17.01 4.13 -19.03
CA LEU A 22 -16.66 2.92 -18.29
C LEU A 22 -17.82 2.39 -17.43
N SER A 23 -18.00 1.07 -17.43
CA SER A 23 -18.75 0.37 -16.37
C SER A 23 -18.02 0.45 -15.03
N VAL A 24 -18.72 0.20 -13.93
CA VAL A 24 -18.16 0.28 -12.57
C VAL A 24 -16.99 -0.70 -12.38
N ASN A 25 -17.06 -1.88 -13.00
CA ASN A 25 -15.98 -2.86 -12.99
C ASN A 25 -14.77 -2.43 -13.87
N GLN A 26 -15.01 -1.74 -14.99
CA GLN A 26 -13.93 -1.19 -15.83
C GLN A 26 -13.19 -0.06 -15.12
N GLU A 27 -13.92 0.82 -14.45
CA GLU A 27 -13.36 1.89 -13.62
C GLU A 27 -12.57 1.33 -12.44
N ALA A 28 -13.06 0.29 -11.76
CA ALA A 28 -12.30 -0.39 -10.71
C ALA A 28 -10.96 -0.94 -11.22
N MET A 29 -10.91 -1.48 -12.45
CA MET A 29 -9.65 -1.90 -13.08
C MET A 29 -8.71 -0.71 -13.36
N TRP A 30 -9.21 0.43 -13.85
CA TRP A 30 -8.40 1.64 -14.06
C TRP A 30 -7.87 2.21 -12.73
N VAL A 31 -8.68 2.23 -11.67
CA VAL A 31 -8.24 2.63 -10.31
C VAL A 31 -7.11 1.71 -9.82
N THR A 32 -7.24 0.38 -9.95
CA THR A 32 -6.15 -0.54 -9.58
C THR A 32 -4.89 -0.36 -10.42
N TRP A 33 -5.00 0.08 -11.68
CA TRP A 33 -3.86 0.40 -12.53
C TRP A 33 -3.19 1.73 -12.15
N GLN A 34 -3.94 2.78 -11.80
CA GLN A 34 -3.33 4.05 -11.35
C GLN A 34 -2.43 3.87 -10.12
N ILE A 35 -2.79 2.91 -9.27
CA ILE A 35 -2.12 2.55 -8.03
C ILE A 35 -0.80 1.80 -8.30
N ASP A 36 -0.84 0.79 -9.16
CA ASP A 36 0.34 0.05 -9.62
C ASP A 36 0.24 -0.21 -11.14
N PRO A 37 0.77 0.71 -11.97
CA PRO A 37 0.79 0.56 -13.43
C PRO A 37 1.62 -0.63 -13.93
N THR A 38 2.36 -1.30 -13.02
CA THR A 38 3.17 -2.49 -13.32
C THR A 38 2.42 -3.81 -13.13
N LYS A 39 1.20 -3.77 -12.56
CA LYS A 39 0.34 -4.95 -12.42
C LYS A 39 0.00 -5.55 -13.79
N TRP A 40 0.13 -6.88 -13.86
CA TRP A 40 -0.23 -7.71 -15.02
C TRP A 40 -1.53 -8.52 -14.79
N GLU A 41 -2.15 -8.40 -13.61
CA GLU A 41 -3.37 -9.10 -13.19
C GLU A 41 -4.58 -8.88 -14.12
N HIS A 42 -4.61 -7.73 -14.80
CA HIS A 42 -5.64 -7.36 -15.78
C HIS A 42 -5.16 -7.53 -17.23
N ILE A 43 -4.16 -8.38 -17.49
CA ILE A 43 -3.60 -8.62 -18.83
C ILE A 43 -3.90 -10.05 -19.26
N ILE A 44 -4.50 -10.19 -20.44
CA ILE A 44 -4.88 -11.46 -21.06
C ILE A 44 -3.94 -11.75 -22.26
N PRO A 45 -2.83 -12.47 -22.06
CA PRO A 45 -1.98 -13.00 -23.12
C PRO A 45 -2.55 -14.28 -23.75
N LEU A 46 -3.38 -14.14 -24.79
CA LEU A 46 -3.89 -15.27 -25.58
C LEU A 46 -2.74 -15.87 -26.41
N ALA A 47 -2.07 -16.89 -25.86
CA ALA A 47 -0.91 -17.53 -26.46
C ALA A 47 -1.31 -18.78 -27.28
N LEU A 48 -0.98 -18.77 -28.57
CA LEU A 48 -1.37 -19.80 -29.54
C LEU A 48 -0.12 -20.43 -30.17
N ASP A 49 0.15 -21.70 -29.85
CA ASP A 49 1.23 -22.49 -30.46
C ASP A 49 0.91 -22.77 -31.93
N VAL A 50 1.83 -22.37 -32.81
CA VAL A 50 1.66 -22.40 -34.27
C VAL A 50 2.37 -23.63 -34.85
N LYS A 51 1.65 -24.41 -35.66
CA LYS A 51 2.19 -25.55 -36.41
C LYS A 51 1.74 -25.50 -37.88
N GLY A 52 2.68 -25.18 -38.77
CA GLY A 52 2.45 -24.98 -40.21
C GLY A 52 3.05 -23.65 -40.69
N VAL A 53 2.54 -23.11 -41.80
CA VAL A 53 3.01 -21.83 -42.37
C VAL A 53 2.04 -20.71 -42.04
N LEU A 54 2.49 -19.75 -41.22
CA LEU A 54 1.76 -18.54 -40.87
C LEU A 54 2.14 -17.40 -41.83
N ASP A 55 1.17 -16.94 -42.61
CA ASP A 55 1.33 -15.87 -43.59
C ASP A 55 1.28 -14.50 -42.88
N LEU A 56 2.44 -13.92 -42.60
CA LEU A 56 2.55 -12.65 -41.88
C LEU A 56 1.86 -11.46 -42.60
N PRO A 57 1.93 -11.31 -43.94
CA PRO A 57 1.09 -10.36 -44.68
C PRO A 57 -0.41 -10.55 -44.44
N ARG A 58 -0.93 -11.79 -44.49
CA ARG A 58 -2.34 -12.08 -44.19
C ARG A 58 -2.71 -11.82 -42.74
N LEU A 59 -1.85 -12.19 -41.79
CA LEU A 59 -2.05 -11.90 -40.37
C LEU A 59 -2.17 -10.38 -40.14
N ARG A 60 -1.30 -9.57 -40.75
CA ARG A 60 -1.39 -8.10 -40.70
C ARG A 60 -2.69 -7.56 -41.31
N ALA A 61 -3.11 -8.10 -42.45
CA ALA A 61 -4.39 -7.73 -43.06
C ALA A 61 -5.59 -8.09 -42.17
N ALA A 62 -5.58 -9.28 -41.55
CA ALA A 62 -6.63 -9.75 -40.65
C ALA A 62 -6.71 -8.93 -39.35
N VAL A 63 -5.56 -8.64 -38.73
CA VAL A 63 -5.47 -7.77 -37.54
C VAL A 63 -5.94 -6.33 -37.87
N ALA A 64 -5.68 -5.84 -39.08
CA ALA A 64 -6.23 -4.56 -39.54
C ALA A 64 -7.75 -4.60 -39.74
N GLN A 65 -8.34 -5.74 -40.15
CA GLN A 65 -9.80 -5.90 -40.16
C GLN A 65 -10.37 -5.86 -38.74
N LEU A 66 -9.84 -6.69 -37.82
CA LEU A 66 -10.24 -6.72 -36.41
C LEU A 66 -10.17 -5.34 -35.76
N SER A 67 -9.10 -4.58 -36.04
CA SER A 67 -8.90 -3.23 -35.51
C SER A 67 -9.95 -2.21 -35.97
N ARG A 68 -10.54 -2.40 -37.17
CA ARG A 68 -11.67 -1.60 -37.64
C ARG A 68 -12.99 -2.11 -37.06
N ARG A 69 -13.18 -3.43 -37.07
CA ARG A 69 -14.38 -4.14 -36.62
C ARG A 69 -14.67 -3.87 -35.14
N HIS A 70 -13.65 -3.96 -34.29
CA HIS A 70 -13.72 -3.77 -32.83
C HIS A 70 -12.82 -2.60 -32.39
N PRO A 71 -13.31 -1.34 -32.42
CA PRO A 71 -12.51 -0.16 -32.05
C PRO A 71 -11.86 -0.22 -30.67
N MET A 72 -12.49 -0.93 -29.73
CA MET A 72 -12.02 -1.12 -28.35
C MET A 72 -10.64 -1.77 -28.22
N LEU A 73 -10.19 -2.56 -29.20
CA LEU A 73 -8.83 -3.10 -29.23
C LEU A 73 -7.78 -1.98 -29.37
N ARG A 74 -8.15 -0.85 -29.98
CA ARG A 74 -7.33 0.36 -30.13
C ARG A 74 -7.67 1.44 -29.09
N ALA A 75 -8.36 1.09 -28.00
CA ALA A 75 -8.75 2.05 -26.99
C ALA A 75 -7.57 2.51 -26.12
N ARG A 76 -7.81 3.62 -25.42
CA ARG A 76 -7.16 4.09 -24.19
C ARG A 76 -8.25 4.67 -23.29
N VAL A 77 -7.95 4.92 -22.02
CA VAL A 77 -8.84 5.60 -21.07
C VAL A 77 -8.54 7.09 -21.08
N ARG A 78 -9.59 7.92 -21.06
CA ARG A 78 -9.49 9.38 -20.84
C ARG A 78 -10.59 9.83 -19.88
N ASP A 79 -10.28 10.84 -19.07
CA ASP A 79 -11.29 11.66 -18.40
C ASP A 79 -11.88 12.64 -19.44
N VAL A 80 -13.20 12.61 -19.60
CA VAL A 80 -13.96 13.56 -20.41
C VAL A 80 -14.98 14.27 -19.51
N SER A 81 -14.59 15.44 -19.01
CA SER A 81 -15.44 16.32 -18.16
C SER A 81 -15.85 15.72 -16.81
N GLY A 82 -14.98 14.96 -16.15
CA GLY A 82 -15.24 14.27 -14.89
C GLY A 82 -15.83 12.86 -15.07
N HIS A 83 -15.75 12.31 -16.29
CA HIS A 83 -16.31 10.99 -16.63
C HIS A 83 -15.29 10.16 -17.41
N LEU A 84 -14.90 9.03 -16.84
CA LEU A 84 -13.95 8.11 -17.46
C LEU A 84 -14.60 7.38 -18.65
N CYS A 85 -13.94 7.48 -19.80
CA CYS A 85 -14.38 6.90 -21.06
C CYS A 85 -13.20 6.18 -21.75
N LEU A 86 -13.52 5.15 -22.53
CA LEU A 86 -12.64 4.70 -23.61
C LEU A 86 -12.77 5.67 -24.79
N ASP A 87 -11.64 6.14 -25.32
CA ASP A 87 -11.52 6.76 -26.64
C ASP A 87 -10.44 6.05 -27.47
N TRP A 88 -10.26 6.41 -28.74
CA TRP A 88 -9.42 5.65 -29.67
C TRP A 88 -8.02 6.27 -29.78
N ALA A 89 -6.97 5.46 -29.62
CA ALA A 89 -5.56 5.87 -29.53
C ALA A 89 -4.93 6.38 -30.84
N GLY A 90 -5.71 6.98 -31.75
CA GLY A 90 -5.26 7.55 -33.04
C GLY A 90 -4.77 6.56 -34.09
N THR A 91 -4.41 5.34 -33.71
CA THR A 91 -3.92 4.28 -34.62
C THR A 91 -5.06 3.77 -35.53
N ALA A 92 -4.72 3.43 -36.77
CA ALA A 92 -5.66 2.83 -37.73
C ALA A 92 -5.76 1.29 -37.60
N SER A 93 -4.71 0.65 -37.07
CA SER A 93 -4.60 -0.79 -36.84
C SER A 93 -3.68 -1.04 -35.64
N LEU A 94 -3.87 -2.16 -34.94
CA LEU A 94 -2.82 -2.71 -34.10
C LEU A 94 -1.58 -3.08 -34.94
N PRO A 95 -0.36 -2.94 -34.39
CA PRO A 95 0.85 -3.49 -35.01
C PRO A 95 0.89 -5.02 -34.84
N VAL A 96 1.55 -5.69 -35.80
CA VAL A 96 1.94 -7.11 -35.70
C VAL A 96 3.46 -7.19 -35.72
N THR A 97 4.04 -7.29 -34.53
CA THR A 97 5.49 -7.43 -34.31
C THR A 97 5.92 -8.89 -34.49
N VAL A 98 7.19 -9.10 -34.84
CA VAL A 98 7.83 -10.42 -34.85
C VAL A 98 9.09 -10.31 -34.01
N ARG A 99 9.33 -11.26 -33.11
CA ARG A 99 10.50 -11.29 -32.23
C ARG A 99 11.14 -12.67 -32.27
N ALA A 100 12.39 -12.75 -32.73
CA ALA A 100 13.22 -13.92 -32.47
C ALA A 100 13.57 -13.97 -30.97
N VAL A 101 13.42 -15.14 -30.35
CA VAL A 101 13.63 -15.35 -28.91
C VAL A 101 14.45 -16.61 -28.67
N THR A 102 15.41 -16.54 -27.74
CA THR A 102 16.28 -17.67 -27.37
C THR A 102 15.83 -18.42 -26.12
N ALA A 103 14.89 -17.86 -25.36
CA ALA A 103 14.34 -18.46 -24.14
C ALA A 103 13.38 -19.62 -24.46
N PRO A 104 13.19 -20.57 -23.52
CA PRO A 104 12.10 -21.55 -23.57
C PRO A 104 10.74 -20.89 -23.81
N ARG A 105 9.83 -21.58 -24.51
CA ARG A 105 8.54 -21.02 -24.95
C ARG A 105 7.75 -20.38 -23.83
N ASP A 106 7.65 -21.07 -22.71
CA ASP A 106 6.76 -20.66 -21.63
C ASP A 106 7.36 -19.48 -20.85
N GLU A 107 8.70 -19.39 -20.76
CA GLU A 107 9.42 -18.19 -20.30
C GLU A 107 9.24 -17.00 -21.25
N ALA A 108 9.33 -17.23 -22.57
CA ALA A 108 9.16 -16.16 -23.56
C ALA A 108 7.73 -15.60 -23.57
N VAL A 109 6.71 -16.45 -23.40
CA VAL A 109 5.31 -16.06 -23.23
C VAL A 109 5.08 -15.29 -21.92
N ILE A 110 5.81 -15.61 -20.84
CA ILE A 110 5.77 -14.84 -19.59
C ILE A 110 6.49 -13.50 -19.74
N ALA A 111 7.67 -13.46 -20.36
CA ALA A 111 8.46 -12.25 -20.56
C ALA A 111 7.78 -11.24 -21.51
N ALA A 112 6.93 -11.72 -22.44
CA ALA A 112 6.14 -10.87 -23.32
C ALA A 112 4.95 -10.15 -22.61
N ARG A 113 4.71 -10.41 -21.32
CA ARG A 113 3.64 -9.78 -20.50
C ARG A 113 4.01 -8.37 -19.99
N SER A 114 4.60 -7.52 -20.83
CA SER A 114 4.81 -6.12 -20.43
C SER A 114 3.45 -5.43 -20.16
N PRO A 115 3.37 -4.54 -19.15
CA PRO A 115 2.16 -3.77 -18.86
C PRO A 115 1.61 -2.97 -20.04
N PHE A 116 0.39 -2.47 -19.89
CA PHE A 116 -0.19 -1.43 -20.74
C PHE A 116 -0.20 -0.10 -20.01
N ASP A 117 0.08 0.98 -20.73
CA ASP A 117 -0.33 2.32 -20.32
C ASP A 117 -1.81 2.50 -20.70
N LEU A 118 -2.66 2.77 -19.70
CA LEU A 118 -4.09 2.95 -19.93
C LEU A 118 -4.42 4.35 -20.43
N ASP A 119 -3.63 5.37 -20.11
CA ASP A 119 -3.91 6.74 -20.56
C ASP A 119 -3.54 6.90 -22.05
N GLU A 120 -2.50 6.20 -22.55
CA GLU A 120 -2.06 6.29 -23.96
C GLU A 120 -2.57 5.17 -24.90
N GLY A 121 -2.59 3.91 -24.45
CA GLY A 121 -2.95 2.75 -25.28
C GLY A 121 -2.00 2.48 -26.47
N PRO A 122 -2.40 1.67 -27.47
CA PRO A 122 -3.64 0.89 -27.55
C PRO A 122 -3.66 -0.28 -26.55
N LEU A 123 -4.85 -0.60 -26.03
CA LEU A 123 -5.06 -1.64 -25.01
C LEU A 123 -5.05 -3.10 -25.53
N ALA A 124 -4.48 -3.32 -26.72
CA ALA A 124 -4.17 -4.64 -27.26
C ALA A 124 -2.90 -4.59 -28.13
N ARG A 125 -2.19 -5.71 -28.26
CA ARG A 125 -1.05 -5.89 -29.17
C ARG A 125 -0.97 -7.32 -29.70
N VAL A 126 -0.41 -7.49 -30.90
CA VAL A 126 -0.23 -8.80 -31.54
C VAL A 126 1.25 -9.01 -31.84
N GLU A 127 1.80 -10.12 -31.34
CA GLU A 127 3.22 -10.44 -31.40
C GLU A 127 3.40 -11.87 -31.90
N VAL A 128 4.39 -12.11 -32.77
CA VAL A 128 4.79 -13.46 -33.18
C VAL A 128 6.17 -13.74 -32.58
N LEU A 129 6.23 -14.72 -31.69
CA LEU A 129 7.46 -15.16 -31.03
C LEU A 129 8.04 -16.35 -31.81
N GLU A 130 9.24 -16.17 -32.36
CA GLU A 130 9.97 -17.18 -33.13
C GLU A 130 11.11 -17.74 -32.25
N GLY A 131 10.90 -18.94 -31.71
CA GLY A 131 11.85 -19.64 -30.86
C GLY A 131 12.72 -20.66 -31.62
N PRO A 132 13.61 -21.39 -30.92
CA PRO A 132 14.49 -22.38 -31.54
C PRO A 132 13.73 -23.56 -32.17
N ASP A 133 12.62 -23.98 -31.55
CA ASP A 133 11.79 -25.13 -31.92
C ASP A 133 10.27 -24.83 -31.92
N TYR A 134 9.89 -23.59 -31.64
CA TYR A 134 8.50 -23.15 -31.53
C TYR A 134 8.21 -21.85 -32.29
N THR A 135 6.93 -21.65 -32.58
CA THR A 135 6.39 -20.35 -32.99
C THR A 135 5.10 -20.13 -32.21
N VAL A 136 4.95 -18.96 -31.59
CA VAL A 136 3.73 -18.59 -30.85
C VAL A 136 3.16 -17.31 -31.43
N LEU A 137 1.87 -17.34 -31.81
CA LEU A 137 1.08 -16.15 -32.03
C LEU A 137 0.50 -15.72 -30.68
N LEU A 138 0.91 -14.55 -30.21
CA LEU A 138 0.50 -13.98 -28.94
C LEU A 138 -0.38 -12.75 -29.18
N ILE A 139 -1.63 -12.80 -28.70
CA ILE A 139 -2.56 -11.66 -28.72
C ILE A 139 -2.75 -11.21 -27.27
N THR A 140 -2.06 -10.15 -26.87
CA THR A 140 -2.09 -9.64 -25.50
C THR A 140 -3.06 -8.47 -25.43
N VAL A 141 -4.02 -8.51 -24.49
CA VAL A 141 -5.12 -7.53 -24.38
C VAL A 141 -5.33 -7.13 -22.92
N HIS A 142 -5.63 -5.87 -22.62
CA HIS A 142 -6.02 -5.46 -21.27
C HIS A 142 -7.49 -5.82 -21.01
N HIS A 143 -7.79 -6.42 -19.85
CA HIS A 143 -9.09 -6.99 -19.51
C HIS A 143 -10.23 -5.93 -19.54
N ILE A 144 -9.90 -4.65 -19.36
CA ILE A 144 -10.83 -3.51 -19.48
C ILE A 144 -11.52 -3.40 -20.86
N VAL A 145 -10.98 -4.01 -21.93
CA VAL A 145 -11.59 -3.99 -23.29
C VAL A 145 -12.05 -5.36 -23.79
N LEU A 146 -11.80 -6.45 -23.04
CA LEU A 146 -12.06 -7.82 -23.47
C LEU A 146 -12.38 -8.73 -22.27
N ASP A 147 -13.48 -9.48 -22.33
CA ASP A 147 -13.73 -10.61 -21.43
C ASP A 147 -13.51 -11.98 -22.09
N GLY A 148 -13.40 -13.04 -21.28
CA GLY A 148 -13.16 -14.41 -21.77
C GLY A 148 -14.26 -14.93 -22.72
N THR A 149 -15.48 -14.39 -22.66
CA THR A 149 -16.57 -14.75 -23.59
C THR A 149 -16.42 -14.06 -24.95
N ALA A 150 -15.69 -12.93 -25.02
CA ALA A 150 -15.29 -12.32 -26.29
C ALA A 150 -14.13 -13.06 -26.97
N THR A 151 -13.32 -13.86 -26.25
CA THR A 151 -12.16 -14.57 -26.82
C THR A 151 -12.51 -15.49 -28.00
N PRO A 152 -13.50 -16.41 -27.95
CA PRO A 152 -13.87 -17.24 -29.10
C PRO A 152 -14.37 -16.42 -30.31
N LEU A 153 -15.05 -15.30 -30.06
CA LEU A 153 -15.54 -14.40 -31.12
C LEU A 153 -14.37 -13.71 -31.82
N LEU A 154 -13.42 -13.16 -31.05
CA LEU A 154 -12.22 -12.50 -31.56
C LEU A 154 -11.34 -13.44 -32.38
N LEU A 155 -11.21 -14.70 -31.95
CA LEU A 155 -10.43 -15.73 -32.67
C LEU A 155 -11.13 -16.26 -33.92
N ASP A 156 -12.47 -16.30 -33.96
CA ASP A 156 -13.20 -16.66 -35.18
C ASP A 156 -13.17 -15.53 -36.22
N ASP A 157 -13.37 -14.28 -35.82
CA ASP A 157 -13.23 -13.14 -36.74
C ASP A 157 -11.78 -12.98 -37.24
N LEU A 158 -10.76 -13.35 -36.44
CA LEU A 158 -9.37 -13.50 -36.91
C LEU A 158 -9.26 -14.57 -38.01
N ARG A 159 -9.82 -15.76 -37.78
CA ARG A 159 -9.80 -16.88 -38.73
C ARG A 159 -10.47 -16.50 -40.06
N ARG A 160 -11.64 -15.86 -39.98
CA ARG A 160 -12.44 -15.39 -41.13
C ARG A 160 -11.69 -14.33 -41.94
N ALA A 161 -11.16 -13.31 -41.27
CA ALA A 161 -10.39 -12.24 -41.92
C ALA A 161 -9.07 -12.74 -42.54
N TYR A 162 -8.42 -13.74 -41.94
CA TYR A 162 -7.21 -14.37 -42.50
C TYR A 162 -7.50 -15.20 -43.76
N ALA A 163 -8.64 -15.90 -43.80
CA ALA A 163 -9.10 -16.58 -45.00
C ALA A 163 -9.35 -15.59 -46.16
N GLY A 164 -9.83 -14.40 -45.83
CA GLY A 164 -10.11 -13.31 -46.76
C GLY A 164 -11.58 -12.90 -46.82
N GLU A 165 -12.38 -13.29 -45.82
CA GLU A 165 -13.69 -12.68 -45.60
C GLU A 165 -13.52 -11.19 -45.22
N ASP A 166 -14.48 -10.34 -45.61
CA ASP A 166 -14.59 -8.98 -45.07
C ASP A 166 -15.48 -9.02 -43.82
N LEU A 167 -14.95 -8.53 -42.68
CA LEU A 167 -15.72 -8.40 -41.44
C LEU A 167 -16.70 -7.20 -41.49
N GLY A 168 -16.56 -6.31 -42.48
CA GLY A 168 -17.46 -5.20 -42.73
C GLY A 168 -17.22 -3.99 -41.82
N LEU A 169 -18.30 -3.30 -41.45
CA LEU A 169 -18.25 -2.04 -40.73
C LEU A 169 -17.94 -2.23 -39.22
N PRO A 170 -17.41 -1.18 -38.56
CA PRO A 170 -17.22 -1.16 -37.11
C PRO A 170 -18.50 -1.51 -36.35
N GLU A 171 -18.35 -2.10 -35.17
CA GLU A 171 -19.47 -2.40 -34.29
C GLU A 171 -20.22 -1.14 -33.82
N ASP A 172 -21.54 -1.18 -33.91
CA ASP A 172 -22.42 -0.23 -33.21
C ASP A 172 -22.16 -0.32 -31.70
N LEU A 173 -21.68 0.75 -31.09
CA LEU A 173 -21.30 0.79 -29.68
C LEU A 173 -22.48 1.04 -28.73
N THR A 174 -23.68 1.35 -29.26
CA THR A 174 -24.85 1.71 -28.44
C THR A 174 -25.16 0.68 -27.33
N PRO A 175 -25.09 -0.65 -27.55
CA PRO A 175 -25.33 -1.63 -26.48
C PRO A 175 -24.26 -1.63 -25.39
N LEU A 176 -23.01 -1.27 -25.71
CA LEU A 176 -21.92 -1.16 -24.73
C LEU A 176 -22.13 0.08 -23.85
N VAL A 177 -22.55 1.21 -24.45
CA VAL A 177 -22.95 2.42 -23.70
C VAL A 177 -24.16 2.15 -22.79
N ASP A 178 -25.18 1.45 -23.31
CA ASP A 178 -26.32 1.00 -22.50
C ASP A 178 -25.91 0.04 -21.36
N HIS A 179 -24.87 -0.78 -21.54
CA HIS A 179 -24.33 -1.64 -20.48
C HIS A 179 -23.60 -0.81 -19.41
N ALA A 180 -22.67 0.07 -19.80
CA ALA A 180 -21.94 0.93 -18.88
C ALA A 180 -22.87 1.83 -18.05
N ARG A 181 -23.90 2.42 -18.69
CA ARG A 181 -24.93 3.21 -18.00
C ARG A 181 -25.76 2.35 -17.04
N ARG A 182 -26.21 1.16 -17.44
CA ARG A 182 -26.94 0.25 -16.53
C ARG A 182 -26.08 -0.22 -15.35
N SER A 183 -24.79 -0.46 -15.56
CA SER A 183 -23.84 -0.79 -14.48
C SER A 183 -23.80 0.32 -13.42
N ARG A 184 -23.85 1.60 -13.84
CA ARG A 184 -23.94 2.76 -12.94
C ARG A 184 -25.31 2.88 -12.26
N GLU A 185 -26.39 2.78 -13.02
CA GLU A 185 -27.77 2.81 -12.51
C GLU A 185 -28.08 1.65 -11.54
N ALA A 186 -27.37 0.52 -11.65
CA ALA A 186 -27.40 -0.59 -10.72
C ALA A 186 -26.50 -0.39 -9.49
N ALA A 187 -25.29 0.16 -9.65
CA ALA A 187 -24.42 0.45 -8.50
C ALA A 187 -25.06 1.45 -7.53
N ASP A 188 -25.44 2.62 -8.05
CA ASP A 188 -25.73 3.81 -7.24
C ASP A 188 -27.20 4.25 -7.34
N GLY A 189 -27.91 3.81 -8.38
CA GLY A 189 -29.31 4.18 -8.63
C GLY A 189 -30.34 3.31 -7.91
N ALA A 190 -31.62 3.70 -8.03
CA ALA A 190 -32.75 2.99 -7.41
C ALA A 190 -32.98 1.58 -7.99
N ILE A 191 -32.56 1.32 -9.24
CA ILE A 191 -32.73 0.03 -9.92
C ILE A 191 -31.94 -1.08 -9.21
N GLY A 192 -30.79 -0.74 -8.60
CA GLY A 192 -29.96 -1.68 -7.86
C GLY A 192 -30.44 -2.07 -6.46
N GLU A 193 -31.47 -1.43 -5.91
CA GLU A 193 -31.77 -1.51 -4.48
C GLU A 193 -32.19 -2.90 -4.00
N GLU A 194 -32.92 -3.65 -4.83
CA GLU A 194 -33.26 -5.05 -4.56
C GLU A 194 -32.01 -5.93 -4.48
N SER A 195 -31.09 -5.75 -5.44
CA SER A 195 -29.81 -6.49 -5.48
C SER A 195 -28.87 -6.10 -4.36
N ARG A 196 -28.75 -4.81 -4.01
CA ARG A 196 -27.93 -4.36 -2.86
C ARG A 196 -28.44 -4.95 -1.55
N ARG A 197 -29.76 -5.08 -1.40
CA ARG A 197 -30.37 -5.75 -0.24
C ARG A 197 -30.09 -7.26 -0.23
N TYR A 198 -30.33 -7.94 -1.34
CA TYR A 198 -30.03 -9.38 -1.45
C TYR A 198 -28.57 -9.69 -1.07
N TRP A 199 -27.61 -8.95 -1.63
CA TRP A 199 -26.19 -9.18 -1.36
C TRP A 199 -25.77 -8.82 0.07
N ARG A 200 -26.40 -7.81 0.69
CA ARG A 200 -26.24 -7.51 2.12
C ARG A 200 -26.72 -8.67 2.99
N ASP A 201 -27.90 -9.21 2.69
CA ASP A 201 -28.55 -10.24 3.52
C ASP A 201 -27.86 -11.62 3.36
N GLU A 202 -27.40 -11.98 2.16
CA GLU A 202 -26.66 -13.24 1.88
C GLU A 202 -25.25 -13.24 2.49
N LEU A 203 -24.58 -12.08 2.51
CA LEU A 203 -23.23 -11.89 3.04
C LEU A 203 -23.20 -11.30 4.47
N ALA A 204 -24.34 -11.26 5.17
CA ALA A 204 -24.38 -10.91 6.60
C ALA A 204 -23.77 -12.03 7.47
N ASP A 205 -23.18 -11.68 8.62
CA ASP A 205 -22.64 -12.63 9.61
C ASP A 205 -21.72 -13.71 9.00
N MET A 206 -20.67 -13.30 8.29
CA MET A 206 -19.71 -14.23 7.66
C MET A 206 -18.73 -14.83 8.68
N PRO A 207 -18.25 -16.06 8.46
CA PRO A 207 -17.15 -16.63 9.23
C PRO A 207 -15.84 -15.90 8.91
N PRO A 208 -14.88 -15.79 9.86
CA PRO A 208 -13.57 -15.23 9.58
C PRO A 208 -12.84 -15.96 8.45
N ALA A 209 -12.07 -15.21 7.66
CA ALA A 209 -11.24 -15.66 6.56
C ALA A 209 -10.13 -16.65 7.01
N ARG A 210 -10.51 -17.92 7.22
CA ARG A 210 -9.56 -19.00 7.54
C ARG A 210 -8.58 -19.23 6.40
N THR A 211 -7.40 -19.71 6.75
CA THR A 211 -6.34 -20.05 5.80
C THR A 211 -6.74 -21.25 4.94
N LEU A 212 -6.44 -21.15 3.64
CA LEU A 212 -6.31 -22.30 2.74
C LEU A 212 -5.27 -23.31 3.30
N PRO A 213 -5.22 -24.56 2.82
CA PRO A 213 -4.27 -25.58 3.30
C PRO A 213 -2.82 -25.30 2.84
N VAL A 214 -2.23 -24.20 3.33
CA VAL A 214 -0.85 -23.77 3.10
C VAL A 214 0.12 -24.78 3.73
N ARG A 215 1.12 -25.23 2.97
CA ARG A 215 2.34 -25.85 3.52
C ARG A 215 3.57 -25.48 2.69
N SER A 216 4.66 -25.24 3.40
CA SER A 216 6.00 -24.83 2.92
C SER A 216 6.10 -23.38 2.40
N ALA A 217 7.26 -22.77 2.67
CA ALA A 217 7.66 -21.46 2.16
C ALA A 217 8.46 -21.58 0.85
N GLU A 218 8.17 -22.62 0.05
CA GLU A 218 8.81 -22.92 -1.23
C GLU A 218 7.75 -23.20 -2.31
N GLY A 219 7.82 -22.51 -3.44
CA GLY A 219 6.92 -22.80 -4.55
C GLY A 219 7.01 -21.81 -5.71
N ALA A 220 7.50 -22.27 -6.86
CA ALA A 220 7.33 -21.53 -8.11
C ALA A 220 5.85 -21.54 -8.55
N ARG A 221 5.43 -20.54 -9.34
CA ARG A 221 4.07 -20.39 -9.88
C ARG A 221 3.57 -21.70 -10.49
N ALA A 222 2.49 -22.26 -9.94
CA ALA A 222 2.04 -23.60 -10.32
C ALA A 222 0.77 -23.56 -11.18
N LEU A 223 0.88 -24.08 -12.40
CA LEU A 223 -0.25 -24.54 -13.21
C LEU A 223 -0.34 -26.06 -13.09
N THR A 224 -1.39 -26.57 -12.46
CA THR A 224 -1.59 -28.02 -12.27
C THR A 224 -2.83 -28.48 -13.05
N PRO A 225 -2.67 -28.88 -14.33
CA PRO A 225 -3.77 -29.42 -15.12
C PRO A 225 -4.10 -30.86 -14.72
N PHE A 226 -5.39 -31.18 -14.67
CA PHE A 226 -5.90 -32.53 -14.49
C PHE A 226 -7.14 -32.76 -15.37
N THR A 227 -7.67 -33.98 -15.39
CA THR A 227 -8.78 -34.34 -16.29
C THR A 227 -9.84 -35.10 -15.52
N VAL A 228 -11.09 -34.68 -15.68
CA VAL A 228 -12.26 -35.48 -15.32
C VAL A 228 -12.58 -36.30 -16.55
N ASP A 229 -12.45 -37.62 -16.45
CA ASP A 229 -12.46 -38.48 -17.64
C ASP A 229 -13.81 -38.44 -18.38
N ALA A 230 -13.81 -38.94 -19.62
CA ALA A 230 -14.98 -38.89 -20.49
C ALA A 230 -16.20 -39.65 -19.94
N GLN A 231 -16.00 -40.72 -19.17
CA GLN A 231 -17.07 -41.48 -18.53
C GLN A 231 -17.59 -40.75 -17.30
N LEU A 232 -16.72 -40.34 -16.38
CA LEU A 232 -17.12 -39.60 -15.18
C LEU A 232 -17.81 -38.27 -15.55
N SER A 233 -17.30 -37.57 -16.56
CA SER A 233 -17.91 -36.34 -17.09
C SER A 233 -19.29 -36.57 -17.75
N ARG A 234 -19.54 -37.75 -18.35
CA ARG A 234 -20.89 -38.13 -18.83
C ARG A 234 -21.82 -38.48 -17.67
N GLN A 235 -21.31 -39.13 -16.62
CA GLN A 235 -22.08 -39.49 -15.44
C GLN A 235 -22.46 -38.25 -14.62
N ALA A 236 -21.56 -37.30 -14.40
CA ALA A 236 -21.85 -36.04 -13.73
C ALA A 236 -22.90 -35.21 -14.51
N ARG A 237 -22.82 -35.15 -15.85
CA ARG A 237 -23.88 -34.56 -16.70
C ARG A 237 -25.20 -35.37 -16.71
N ARG A 238 -25.19 -36.64 -16.30
CA ARG A 238 -26.42 -37.43 -16.08
C ARG A 238 -27.03 -37.07 -14.72
N LEU A 239 -26.25 -37.11 -13.65
CA LEU A 239 -26.64 -36.69 -12.30
C LEU A 239 -27.23 -35.28 -12.29
N ALA A 240 -26.58 -34.34 -12.99
CA ALA A 240 -27.05 -32.97 -13.15
C ALA A 240 -28.50 -32.91 -13.69
N ARG A 241 -28.79 -33.69 -14.74
CA ARG A 241 -30.14 -33.76 -15.35
C ARG A 241 -31.16 -34.47 -14.45
N GLU A 242 -30.77 -35.55 -13.78
CA GLU A 242 -31.65 -36.29 -12.86
C GLU A 242 -32.02 -35.47 -11.62
N LEU A 243 -31.10 -34.63 -11.13
CA LEU A 243 -31.39 -33.68 -10.04
C LEU A 243 -32.00 -32.35 -10.52
N GLY A 244 -31.97 -32.05 -11.81
CA GLY A 244 -32.38 -30.74 -12.33
C GLY A 244 -31.50 -29.60 -11.83
N VAL A 245 -30.17 -29.80 -11.81
CA VAL A 245 -29.11 -28.82 -11.55
C VAL A 245 -28.25 -28.67 -12.82
N SER A 246 -27.39 -27.66 -12.91
CA SER A 246 -26.44 -27.56 -14.03
C SER A 246 -25.21 -28.44 -13.79
N TYR A 247 -24.47 -28.79 -14.85
CA TYR A 247 -23.18 -29.48 -14.69
C TYR A 247 -22.18 -28.62 -13.90
N PHE A 248 -22.16 -27.30 -14.15
CA PHE A 248 -21.47 -26.31 -13.32
C PHE A 248 -21.79 -26.45 -11.82
N THR A 249 -23.07 -26.58 -11.43
CA THR A 249 -23.45 -26.77 -10.01
C THR A 249 -22.88 -28.06 -9.41
N VAL A 250 -22.77 -29.16 -10.18
CA VAL A 250 -22.13 -30.40 -9.70
C VAL A 250 -20.64 -30.19 -9.46
N MET A 251 -19.94 -29.57 -10.42
CA MET A 251 -18.50 -29.37 -10.37
C MET A 251 -18.08 -28.32 -9.33
N LEU A 252 -18.86 -27.25 -9.17
CA LEU A 252 -18.71 -26.27 -8.08
C LEU A 252 -19.02 -26.90 -6.72
N GLY A 253 -20.06 -27.74 -6.64
CA GLY A 253 -20.43 -28.45 -5.42
C GLY A 253 -19.33 -29.37 -4.90
N ALA A 254 -18.63 -30.08 -5.80
CA ALA A 254 -17.47 -30.87 -5.44
C ALA A 254 -16.33 -30.01 -4.86
N LEU A 255 -16.12 -28.79 -5.39
CA LEU A 255 -15.10 -27.87 -4.88
C LEU A 255 -15.40 -27.42 -3.45
N PHE A 256 -16.65 -27.02 -3.15
CA PHE A 256 -17.06 -26.67 -1.79
C PHE A 256 -16.77 -27.80 -0.78
N ILE A 257 -17.07 -29.04 -1.12
CA ILE A 257 -16.86 -30.19 -0.22
C ILE A 257 -15.37 -30.52 -0.08
N THR A 258 -14.59 -30.38 -1.16
CA THR A 258 -13.13 -30.53 -1.14
C THR A 258 -12.48 -29.47 -0.23
N LEU A 259 -12.87 -28.20 -0.39
CA LEU A 259 -12.39 -27.10 0.44
C LEU A 259 -12.80 -27.27 1.91
N SER A 260 -14.04 -27.72 2.17
CA SER A 260 -14.54 -27.98 3.52
C SER A 260 -13.69 -29.06 4.23
N HIS A 261 -13.34 -30.13 3.53
CA HIS A 261 -12.43 -31.17 4.04
C HIS A 261 -11.04 -30.64 4.38
N HIS A 262 -10.43 -29.83 3.50
CA HIS A 262 -9.05 -29.36 3.71
C HIS A 262 -8.91 -28.12 4.63
N THR A 263 -9.97 -27.34 4.82
CA THR A 263 -9.96 -26.14 5.70
C THR A 263 -10.63 -26.36 7.05
N GLY A 264 -11.46 -27.40 7.19
CA GLY A 264 -12.30 -27.60 8.37
C GLY A 264 -13.39 -26.54 8.55
N SER A 265 -13.78 -25.82 7.48
CA SER A 265 -14.90 -24.87 7.50
C SER A 265 -16.16 -25.50 6.90
N ASP A 266 -17.30 -25.31 7.57
CA ASP A 266 -18.63 -25.70 7.12
C ASP A 266 -19.45 -24.52 6.55
N ASP A 267 -18.92 -23.30 6.61
CA ASP A 267 -19.40 -22.13 5.87
C ASP A 267 -18.25 -21.59 5.00
N LEU A 268 -18.50 -21.45 3.70
CA LEU A 268 -17.48 -21.19 2.68
C LEU A 268 -18.01 -20.24 1.62
N ILE A 269 -17.10 -19.48 1.00
CA ILE A 269 -17.37 -18.64 -0.17
C ILE A 269 -16.46 -19.10 -1.31
N VAL A 270 -17.06 -19.33 -2.48
CA VAL A 270 -16.33 -19.52 -3.74
C VAL A 270 -16.89 -18.54 -4.75
N SER A 271 -16.04 -17.66 -5.26
CA SER A 271 -16.41 -16.69 -6.27
C SER A 271 -16.43 -17.34 -7.66
N ALA A 272 -17.32 -16.92 -8.55
CA ALA A 272 -17.34 -17.39 -9.94
C ALA A 272 -17.79 -16.28 -10.91
N PRO A 273 -17.33 -16.31 -12.17
CA PRO A 273 -17.64 -15.27 -13.15
C PRO A 273 -19.11 -15.30 -13.60
N TYR A 274 -19.71 -14.12 -13.69
CA TYR A 274 -20.99 -13.83 -14.32
C TYR A 274 -20.75 -13.10 -15.63
N HIS A 275 -21.30 -13.58 -16.74
CA HIS A 275 -20.97 -13.07 -18.07
C HIS A 275 -21.52 -11.66 -18.39
N GLY A 276 -22.46 -11.10 -17.60
CA GLY A 276 -23.05 -9.76 -17.81
C GLY A 276 -23.79 -9.50 -19.13
N ARG A 277 -23.85 -10.50 -20.02
CA ARG A 277 -24.55 -10.46 -21.32
C ARG A 277 -26.05 -10.75 -21.17
N SER A 278 -26.69 -10.17 -20.17
CA SER A 278 -28.14 -10.27 -19.89
C SER A 278 -28.98 -9.65 -21.02
N ASP A 279 -28.45 -8.61 -21.66
CA ASP A 279 -29.00 -8.01 -22.89
C ASP A 279 -28.57 -8.81 -24.14
N LYS A 280 -29.56 -9.31 -24.90
CA LYS A 280 -29.31 -10.10 -26.13
C LYS A 280 -28.48 -9.35 -27.17
N ARG A 281 -28.47 -8.00 -27.15
CA ARG A 281 -27.64 -7.17 -28.06
C ARG A 281 -26.14 -7.29 -27.78
N LEU A 282 -25.73 -7.88 -26.65
CA LEU A 282 -24.34 -8.09 -26.23
C LEU A 282 -23.81 -9.51 -26.54
N GLY A 283 -24.68 -10.46 -26.87
CA GLY A 283 -24.34 -11.89 -26.95
C GLY A 283 -23.09 -12.17 -27.79
N GLU A 284 -23.10 -11.71 -29.04
CA GLU A 284 -22.04 -11.94 -30.04
C GLU A 284 -21.10 -10.73 -30.22
N ARG A 285 -20.85 -9.96 -29.16
CA ARG A 285 -19.96 -8.78 -29.21
C ARG A 285 -18.62 -8.98 -28.52
N VAL A 286 -17.60 -8.27 -29.01
CA VAL A 286 -16.36 -8.04 -28.28
C VAL A 286 -16.60 -6.92 -27.25
N GLY A 287 -15.87 -6.96 -26.14
CA GLY A 287 -16.00 -6.02 -25.03
C GLY A 287 -15.76 -6.70 -23.69
N TYR A 288 -15.92 -5.93 -22.61
CA TYR A 288 -15.90 -6.43 -21.24
C TYR A 288 -17.27 -6.24 -20.59
N PHE A 289 -17.89 -7.36 -20.21
CA PHE A 289 -19.19 -7.39 -19.52
C PHE A 289 -19.14 -8.21 -18.22
N VAL A 290 -18.02 -8.89 -17.95
CA VAL A 290 -17.89 -9.81 -16.82
C VAL A 290 -18.01 -9.10 -15.46
N ASN A 291 -18.71 -9.77 -14.56
CA ASN A 291 -18.72 -9.51 -13.13
C ASN A 291 -18.28 -10.78 -12.40
N VAL A 292 -17.94 -10.71 -11.11
CA VAL A 292 -17.58 -11.89 -10.32
C VAL A 292 -18.46 -11.91 -9.08
N LEU A 293 -19.11 -13.06 -8.83
CA LEU A 293 -20.15 -13.20 -7.80
C LEU A 293 -19.67 -14.12 -6.67
N PRO A 294 -19.69 -13.68 -5.40
CA PRO A 294 -19.28 -14.50 -4.26
C PRO A 294 -20.42 -15.43 -3.84
N PHE A 295 -20.38 -16.69 -4.27
CA PHE A 295 -21.38 -17.67 -3.82
C PHE A 295 -20.99 -18.21 -2.45
N ARG A 296 -21.76 -17.86 -1.43
CA ARG A 296 -21.66 -18.43 -0.08
C ARG A 296 -22.43 -19.75 -0.01
N GLN A 297 -21.88 -20.75 0.67
CA GLN A 297 -22.59 -21.99 0.92
C GLN A 297 -22.23 -22.60 2.28
N LYS A 298 -23.27 -22.76 3.13
CA LYS A 298 -23.21 -23.56 4.35
C LYS A 298 -23.41 -25.04 4.02
N LEU A 299 -22.50 -25.89 4.48
CA LEU A 299 -22.47 -27.35 4.29
C LEU A 299 -22.90 -28.03 5.59
N CYS A 300 -24.02 -28.75 5.59
CA CYS A 300 -24.39 -29.56 6.76
C CYS A 300 -23.85 -30.99 6.58
N PRO A 301 -23.06 -31.56 7.53
CA PRO A 301 -22.58 -32.95 7.42
C PRO A 301 -23.68 -34.01 7.24
N SER A 302 -24.92 -33.69 7.64
CA SER A 302 -26.12 -34.51 7.51
C SER A 302 -26.97 -34.23 6.25
N ASP A 303 -26.58 -33.30 5.38
CA ASP A 303 -27.16 -33.21 4.03
C ASP A 303 -26.64 -34.36 3.17
N THR A 304 -27.49 -34.89 2.29
CA THR A 304 -27.07 -35.75 1.18
C THR A 304 -26.47 -34.92 0.05
N TYR A 305 -25.63 -35.52 -0.81
CA TYR A 305 -25.16 -34.83 -2.03
C TYR A 305 -26.32 -34.26 -2.86
N GLU A 306 -27.42 -35.01 -3.04
CA GLU A 306 -28.62 -34.50 -3.70
C GLU A 306 -29.16 -33.23 -3.02
N ARG A 307 -29.35 -33.25 -1.70
CA ARG A 307 -29.91 -32.12 -0.94
C ARG A 307 -28.99 -30.91 -1.02
N PHE A 308 -27.69 -31.12 -0.90
CA PHE A 308 -26.65 -30.10 -1.04
C PHE A 308 -26.65 -29.47 -2.44
N LEU A 309 -26.63 -30.26 -3.52
CA LEU A 309 -26.65 -29.75 -4.89
C LEU A 309 -27.96 -28.99 -5.22
N ARG A 310 -29.09 -29.41 -4.62
CA ARG A 310 -30.37 -28.68 -4.72
C ARG A 310 -30.36 -27.35 -3.96
N LYS A 311 -29.66 -27.26 -2.81
CA LYS A 311 -29.37 -25.99 -2.10
C LYS A 311 -28.49 -25.09 -2.96
N LEU A 312 -27.31 -25.57 -3.38
CA LEU A 312 -26.33 -24.80 -4.15
C LEU A 312 -26.88 -24.29 -5.49
N ARG A 313 -27.74 -25.06 -6.18
CA ARG A 313 -28.49 -24.57 -7.35
C ARG A 313 -29.34 -23.33 -7.02
N THR A 314 -29.93 -23.29 -5.83
CA THR A 314 -30.78 -22.18 -5.37
C THR A 314 -29.92 -20.94 -5.12
N THR A 315 -28.83 -21.08 -4.36
CA THR A 315 -27.79 -20.07 -4.16
C THR A 315 -27.28 -19.48 -5.47
N VAL A 316 -26.86 -20.35 -6.41
CA VAL A 316 -26.35 -19.94 -7.72
C VAL A 316 -27.45 -19.24 -8.53
N ARG A 317 -28.66 -19.79 -8.61
CA ARG A 317 -29.79 -19.19 -9.32
C ARG A 317 -30.11 -17.78 -8.81
N ASP A 318 -30.12 -17.58 -7.49
CA ASP A 318 -30.57 -16.34 -6.89
C ASP A 318 -29.47 -15.26 -6.94
N GLY A 319 -28.21 -15.61 -6.66
CA GLY A 319 -27.08 -14.72 -6.93
C GLY A 319 -26.97 -14.30 -8.40
N LEU A 320 -27.28 -15.20 -9.35
CA LEU A 320 -27.32 -14.88 -10.79
C LEU A 320 -28.43 -13.89 -11.19
N LYS A 321 -29.54 -13.79 -10.43
CA LYS A 321 -30.56 -12.73 -10.66
C LYS A 321 -30.03 -11.35 -10.30
N HIS A 322 -29.22 -11.28 -9.26
CA HIS A 322 -28.65 -10.05 -8.72
C HIS A 322 -27.23 -9.80 -9.25
N GLY A 323 -26.81 -10.53 -10.30
CA GLY A 323 -25.47 -10.52 -10.88
C GLY A 323 -25.13 -9.29 -11.72
N ASP A 324 -26.13 -8.53 -12.18
CA ASP A 324 -25.94 -7.24 -12.84
C ASP A 324 -25.50 -6.11 -11.85
N LEU A 325 -25.51 -6.35 -10.53
CA LEU A 325 -24.92 -5.44 -9.54
C LEU A 325 -23.38 -5.59 -9.53
N PRO A 326 -22.58 -4.55 -9.81
CA PRO A 326 -21.12 -4.64 -9.87
C PRO A 326 -20.50 -5.14 -8.56
N LEU A 327 -19.44 -5.97 -8.62
CA LEU A 327 -18.76 -6.50 -7.44
C LEU A 327 -18.32 -5.43 -6.42
N PRO A 328 -17.78 -4.26 -6.80
CA PRO A 328 -17.49 -3.17 -5.85
C PRO A 328 -18.73 -2.71 -5.06
N SER A 329 -19.92 -2.80 -5.66
CA SER A 329 -21.20 -2.46 -5.03
C SER A 329 -21.79 -3.62 -4.22
N ILE A 330 -21.58 -4.88 -4.64
CA ILE A 330 -21.88 -6.09 -3.83
C ILE A 330 -21.13 -6.02 -2.50
N LEU A 331 -19.81 -5.81 -2.57
CA LEU A 331 -18.92 -5.77 -1.40
C LEU A 331 -19.30 -4.60 -0.48
N ARG A 332 -19.45 -3.39 -1.02
CA ARG A 332 -19.90 -2.21 -0.26
C ARG A 332 -21.26 -2.43 0.41
N ALA A 333 -22.23 -3.05 -0.27
CA ALA A 333 -23.56 -3.31 0.28
C ALA A 333 -23.54 -4.33 1.44
N ALA A 334 -22.56 -5.23 1.45
CA ALA A 334 -22.29 -6.19 2.51
C ALA A 334 -21.32 -5.69 3.60
N HIS A 335 -20.98 -4.38 3.59
CA HIS A 335 -19.96 -3.78 4.47
C HIS A 335 -18.55 -4.37 4.33
N LEU A 336 -18.27 -5.07 3.23
CA LEU A 336 -16.96 -5.63 2.91
C LEU A 336 -16.14 -4.58 2.17
N VAL A 337 -15.15 -4.01 2.86
CA VAL A 337 -14.21 -3.05 2.29
C VAL A 337 -12.77 -3.50 2.56
N GLY A 338 -11.82 -3.02 1.74
CA GLY A 338 -10.39 -3.18 1.99
C GLY A 338 -9.90 -4.64 2.13
N PRO A 339 -9.02 -4.92 3.13
CA PRO A 339 -8.51 -6.25 3.44
C PRO A 339 -9.56 -7.37 3.41
N ASP A 340 -10.62 -7.22 4.19
CA ASP A 340 -11.58 -8.28 4.45
C ASP A 340 -12.41 -8.64 3.23
N ALA A 341 -12.69 -7.67 2.36
CA ALA A 341 -13.34 -7.94 1.08
C ALA A 341 -12.54 -8.96 0.26
N ARG A 342 -11.22 -8.78 0.11
CA ARG A 342 -10.36 -9.77 -0.57
C ARG A 342 -10.21 -11.05 0.25
N ALA A 343 -9.94 -10.93 1.55
CA ALA A 343 -9.68 -12.07 2.43
C ALA A 343 -10.86 -13.06 2.53
N HIS A 344 -12.10 -12.59 2.39
CA HIS A 344 -13.30 -13.45 2.45
C HIS A 344 -13.83 -13.85 1.06
N THR A 345 -13.75 -12.99 0.03
CA THR A 345 -14.40 -13.27 -1.27
C THR A 345 -13.45 -13.58 -2.43
N HIS A 346 -12.14 -13.33 -2.29
CA HIS A 346 -11.13 -13.51 -3.34
C HIS A 346 -10.15 -14.69 -3.04
N GLN A 347 -10.44 -15.53 -2.04
CA GLN A 347 -9.59 -16.70 -1.75
C GLN A 347 -9.59 -17.74 -2.89
N VAL A 348 -10.79 -18.19 -3.29
CA VAL A 348 -10.96 -19.24 -4.28
C VAL A 348 -11.96 -18.80 -5.35
N VAL A 349 -11.55 -18.91 -6.61
CA VAL A 349 -12.42 -18.69 -7.76
C VAL A 349 -12.62 -19.98 -8.54
N PHE A 350 -13.88 -20.26 -8.89
CA PHE A 350 -14.24 -21.33 -9.82
C PHE A 350 -14.56 -20.73 -11.19
N GLU A 351 -13.58 -20.72 -12.08
CA GLU A 351 -13.76 -20.27 -13.46
C GLU A 351 -14.44 -21.37 -14.29
N TYR A 352 -15.38 -20.99 -15.14
CA TYR A 352 -15.99 -21.88 -16.14
C TYR A 352 -15.78 -21.28 -17.52
N TRP A 353 -15.15 -22.05 -18.40
CA TRP A 353 -14.94 -21.70 -19.81
C TRP A 353 -15.62 -22.74 -20.70
N ASP A 354 -16.66 -22.29 -21.40
CA ASP A 354 -17.06 -22.91 -22.66
C ASP A 354 -16.09 -22.42 -23.74
N THR A 355 -15.45 -23.37 -24.41
CA THR A 355 -14.37 -23.11 -25.37
C THR A 355 -14.85 -23.07 -26.81
N THR A 356 -16.18 -23.11 -27.02
CA THR A 356 -16.81 -23.12 -28.33
C THR A 356 -17.49 -21.79 -28.68
N SER A 357 -17.25 -21.28 -29.90
CA SER A 357 -18.01 -20.14 -30.44
C SER A 357 -19.41 -20.55 -30.94
N THR A 358 -20.29 -19.58 -31.22
CA THR A 358 -21.57 -19.84 -31.91
C THR A 358 -21.38 -20.41 -33.33
N SER A 359 -20.22 -20.19 -33.94
CA SER A 359 -19.78 -20.81 -35.21
C SER A 359 -19.13 -22.20 -35.06
N GLY A 360 -18.99 -22.72 -33.84
CA GLY A 360 -18.40 -24.04 -33.57
C GLY A 360 -16.87 -24.10 -33.58
N LEU A 361 -16.19 -22.95 -33.44
CA LEU A 361 -14.74 -22.87 -33.31
C LEU A 361 -14.31 -23.37 -31.92
N ASP A 362 -13.48 -24.41 -31.86
CA ASP A 362 -12.76 -24.83 -30.66
C ASP A 362 -11.49 -23.97 -30.49
N VAL A 363 -11.47 -23.08 -29.50
CA VAL A 363 -10.31 -22.19 -29.28
C VAL A 363 -9.05 -22.94 -28.83
N HIS A 364 -9.18 -24.13 -28.23
CA HIS A 364 -8.02 -24.96 -27.89
C HIS A 364 -7.34 -25.55 -29.14
N ARG A 365 -8.06 -25.71 -30.26
CA ARG A 365 -7.47 -26.16 -31.53
C ARG A 365 -8.28 -25.78 -32.77
N PHE A 366 -7.78 -24.82 -33.53
CA PHE A 366 -8.33 -24.44 -34.83
C PHE A 366 -7.25 -24.23 -35.89
N GLU A 367 -7.64 -23.89 -37.12
CA GLU A 367 -6.70 -23.70 -38.23
C GLU A 367 -6.96 -22.38 -38.98
N LEU A 368 -5.89 -21.66 -39.29
CA LEU A 368 -5.89 -20.55 -40.24
C LEU A 368 -5.56 -21.09 -41.64
N VAL A 369 -6.42 -20.79 -42.61
CA VAL A 369 -6.29 -21.26 -44.00
C VAL A 369 -6.53 -20.06 -44.92
N GLY A 370 -5.60 -19.74 -45.82
CA GLY A 370 -5.76 -18.62 -46.75
C GLY A 370 -4.61 -18.52 -47.75
N GLY A 371 -4.93 -18.27 -49.03
CA GLY A 371 -3.94 -18.01 -50.08
C GLY A 371 -2.98 -19.16 -50.41
N GLY A 372 -3.30 -20.39 -50.00
CA GLY A 372 -2.41 -21.56 -50.10
C GLY A 372 -1.63 -21.85 -48.81
N SER A 373 -1.53 -20.89 -47.90
CA SER A 373 -0.94 -21.04 -46.56
C SER A 373 -1.92 -21.70 -45.60
N ARG A 374 -1.40 -22.57 -44.71
CA ARG A 374 -2.15 -23.27 -43.67
C ARG A 374 -1.30 -23.45 -42.41
N CYS A 375 -1.82 -23.02 -41.27
CA CYS A 375 -1.25 -23.34 -39.96
C CYS A 375 -2.35 -23.69 -38.96
N ARG A 376 -2.06 -24.66 -38.10
CA ARG A 376 -2.86 -24.98 -36.92
C ARG A 376 -2.42 -24.11 -35.76
N LEU A 377 -3.38 -23.60 -35.01
CA LEU A 377 -3.20 -22.89 -33.75
C LEU A 377 -3.72 -23.79 -32.63
N SER A 378 -2.98 -23.86 -31.52
CA SER A 378 -3.43 -24.55 -30.29
C SER A 378 -3.22 -23.65 -29.09
N TYR A 379 -4.25 -23.47 -28.25
CA TYR A 379 -4.15 -22.63 -27.06
C TYR A 379 -3.16 -23.20 -26.05
N LEU A 380 -2.28 -22.34 -25.54
CA LEU A 380 -1.39 -22.65 -24.42
C LEU A 380 -2.04 -22.17 -23.13
N ASP A 381 -2.30 -23.10 -22.21
CA ASP A 381 -2.82 -22.76 -20.88
C ASP A 381 -1.84 -21.80 -20.17
N SER A 382 -2.29 -20.55 -20.02
CA SER A 382 -1.49 -19.42 -19.59
C SER A 382 -1.57 -19.21 -18.07
N THR A 383 -0.55 -18.59 -17.47
CA THR A 383 -0.53 -18.18 -16.05
C THR A 383 -1.39 -16.93 -15.82
N ASP A 384 -2.60 -16.92 -16.36
CA ASP A 384 -3.51 -15.77 -16.35
C ASP A 384 -4.42 -15.89 -15.15
N VAL A 385 -4.10 -15.09 -14.14
CA VAL A 385 -4.79 -15.03 -12.86
C VAL A 385 -4.83 -13.56 -12.46
N ALA A 386 -6.02 -13.07 -12.11
CA ALA A 386 -6.12 -11.91 -11.24
C ALA A 386 -5.66 -12.28 -9.81
N ASP A 387 -5.71 -11.34 -8.88
CA ASP A 387 -5.15 -11.46 -7.52
C ASP A 387 -5.97 -12.40 -6.58
N TYR A 388 -6.11 -13.66 -6.99
CA TYR A 388 -6.80 -14.75 -6.30
C TYR A 388 -5.79 -15.77 -5.76
N ARG A 389 -5.97 -16.23 -4.51
CA ARG A 389 -5.02 -17.18 -3.88
C ARG A 389 -5.03 -18.56 -4.56
N LEU A 390 -6.20 -19.04 -4.98
CA LEU A 390 -6.35 -20.27 -5.76
C LEU A 390 -7.45 -20.10 -6.82
N THR A 391 -7.18 -20.47 -8.07
CA THR A 391 -8.22 -20.55 -9.11
C THR A 391 -8.38 -21.99 -9.58
N ALA A 392 -9.62 -22.43 -9.70
CA ALA A 392 -10.02 -23.73 -10.25
C ALA A 392 -10.77 -23.49 -11.57
N GLN A 393 -10.11 -23.68 -12.70
CA GLN A 393 -10.70 -23.46 -14.02
C GLN A 393 -11.22 -24.77 -14.62
N LEU A 394 -12.51 -24.80 -14.94
CA LEU A 394 -13.19 -25.87 -15.69
C LEU A 394 -13.33 -25.47 -17.16
N ASN A 395 -12.56 -26.14 -18.03
CA ASN A 395 -12.67 -26.02 -19.48
C ASN A 395 -13.50 -27.21 -20.00
N GLU A 396 -14.72 -26.93 -20.48
CA GLU A 396 -15.58 -27.96 -21.06
C GLU A 396 -15.22 -28.22 -22.53
N GLY A 397 -15.03 -29.50 -22.88
CA GLY A 397 -14.69 -29.95 -24.23
C GLY A 397 -15.46 -31.20 -24.67
N SER A 398 -15.49 -31.43 -25.99
CA SER A 398 -16.28 -32.49 -26.63
C SER A 398 -15.88 -33.92 -26.23
N THR A 399 -14.65 -34.11 -25.76
CA THR A 399 -14.08 -35.43 -25.39
C THR A 399 -14.00 -35.68 -23.88
N GLY A 400 -14.30 -34.68 -23.04
CA GLY A 400 -14.11 -34.74 -21.58
C GLY A 400 -13.92 -33.33 -21.00
N SER A 401 -13.79 -33.22 -19.68
CA SER A 401 -13.62 -31.93 -19.00
C SER A 401 -12.19 -31.78 -18.49
N ARG A 402 -11.48 -30.74 -18.95
CA ARG A 402 -10.15 -30.39 -18.47
C ARG A 402 -10.30 -29.46 -17.28
N MET A 403 -9.60 -29.76 -16.20
CA MET A 403 -9.50 -28.89 -15.03
C MET A 403 -8.08 -28.33 -14.94
N LEU A 404 -7.95 -27.11 -14.42
CA LEU A 404 -6.66 -26.47 -14.17
C LEU A 404 -6.69 -25.76 -12.81
N TRP A 405 -5.80 -26.13 -11.90
CA TRP A 405 -5.48 -25.27 -10.76
C TRP A 405 -4.45 -24.22 -11.18
N LYS A 406 -4.71 -22.96 -10.83
CA LYS A 406 -3.76 -21.85 -10.91
C LYS A 406 -3.43 -21.39 -9.48
N ASP A 407 -2.17 -21.49 -9.09
CA ASP A 407 -1.62 -20.94 -7.84
C ASP A 407 -0.53 -19.91 -8.21
N PRO A 408 -0.90 -18.62 -8.37
CA PRO A 408 0.01 -17.58 -8.86
C PRO A 408 1.07 -17.15 -7.84
N GLY A 409 0.84 -17.44 -6.55
CA GLY A 409 1.74 -17.09 -5.45
C GLY A 409 2.53 -18.28 -4.88
N GLY A 410 2.27 -19.51 -5.34
CA GLY A 410 2.82 -20.74 -4.74
C GLY A 410 2.26 -21.02 -3.34
N THR A 411 1.13 -20.40 -2.98
CA THR A 411 0.58 -20.35 -1.61
C THR A 411 -0.05 -21.65 -1.14
N VAL A 412 -0.49 -22.50 -2.07
CA VAL A 412 -1.04 -23.83 -1.79
C VAL A 412 0.06 -24.88 -2.01
N GLY A 413 0.85 -24.71 -3.06
CA GLY A 413 2.02 -25.55 -3.35
C GLY A 413 1.66 -26.94 -3.93
N PRO A 414 2.61 -27.59 -4.62
CA PRO A 414 2.33 -28.78 -5.44
C PRO A 414 1.79 -29.97 -4.64
N THR A 415 2.24 -30.14 -3.40
CA THR A 415 1.81 -31.25 -2.53
C THR A 415 0.35 -31.12 -2.10
N ALA A 416 -0.12 -29.91 -1.78
CA ALA A 416 -1.53 -29.70 -1.44
C ALA A 416 -2.41 -29.65 -2.70
N LEU A 417 -1.94 -29.10 -3.82
CA LEU A 417 -2.62 -29.19 -5.13
C LEU A 417 -2.84 -30.64 -5.58
N ALA A 418 -1.87 -31.54 -5.35
CA ALA A 418 -2.03 -32.97 -5.61
C ALA A 418 -3.08 -33.63 -4.70
N ALA A 419 -3.15 -33.23 -3.42
CA ALA A 419 -4.17 -33.70 -2.49
C ALA A 419 -5.58 -33.20 -2.88
N LEU A 420 -5.72 -31.90 -3.15
CA LEU A 420 -6.94 -31.26 -3.67
C LEU A 420 -7.44 -31.95 -4.94
N THR A 421 -6.53 -32.24 -5.89
CA THR A 421 -6.85 -32.95 -7.14
C THR A 421 -7.42 -34.35 -6.89
N ARG A 422 -6.77 -35.12 -6.02
CA ARG A 422 -7.22 -36.48 -5.64
C ARG A 422 -8.60 -36.43 -4.99
N ASP A 423 -8.78 -35.58 -3.99
CA ASP A 423 -10.00 -35.56 -3.18
C ASP A 423 -11.17 -34.97 -3.97
N TYR A 424 -10.94 -33.96 -4.83
CA TYR A 424 -11.93 -33.46 -5.78
C TYR A 424 -12.42 -34.53 -6.75
N LEU A 425 -11.50 -35.27 -7.41
CA LEU A 425 -11.87 -36.36 -8.31
C LEU A 425 -12.59 -37.51 -7.57
N SER A 426 -12.17 -37.80 -6.33
CA SER A 426 -12.86 -38.76 -5.46
C SER A 426 -14.30 -38.33 -5.18
N ILE A 427 -14.52 -37.08 -4.76
CA ILE A 427 -15.85 -36.52 -4.48
C ILE A 427 -16.74 -36.52 -5.72
N VAL A 428 -16.24 -36.15 -6.91
CA VAL A 428 -17.04 -36.18 -8.16
C VAL A 428 -17.46 -37.62 -8.52
N ALA A 429 -16.59 -38.61 -8.32
CA ALA A 429 -16.93 -40.02 -8.53
C ALA A 429 -17.91 -40.55 -7.47
N ASP A 430 -17.75 -40.15 -6.21
CA ASP A 430 -18.57 -40.59 -5.08
C ASP A 430 -19.99 -40.01 -5.16
N MET A 431 -20.14 -38.72 -5.52
CA MET A 431 -21.42 -38.07 -5.87
C MET A 431 -22.19 -38.81 -6.95
N VAL A 432 -21.49 -39.30 -7.99
CA VAL A 432 -22.06 -40.04 -9.11
C VAL A 432 -22.49 -41.44 -8.73
N ALA A 433 -21.72 -42.10 -7.85
CA ALA A 433 -21.97 -43.47 -7.43
C ALA A 433 -23.10 -43.59 -6.40
N ASP A 434 -23.25 -42.61 -5.51
CA ASP A 434 -24.29 -42.59 -4.48
C ASP A 434 -24.71 -41.15 -4.12
N PRO A 435 -25.66 -40.56 -4.87
CA PRO A 435 -26.20 -39.22 -4.58
C PRO A 435 -26.93 -39.10 -3.23
N GLY A 436 -27.25 -40.25 -2.60
CA GLY A 436 -27.93 -40.33 -1.31
C GLY A 436 -26.97 -40.25 -0.11
N ARG A 437 -25.66 -40.40 -0.31
CA ARG A 437 -24.66 -40.32 0.76
C ARG A 437 -24.61 -38.95 1.41
N THR A 438 -24.40 -38.92 2.73
CA THR A 438 -24.24 -37.66 3.48
C THR A 438 -22.84 -37.07 3.33
N LEU A 439 -22.73 -35.74 3.45
CA LEU A 439 -21.45 -35.04 3.32
C LEU A 439 -20.41 -35.52 4.36
N GLY A 440 -20.84 -35.85 5.58
CA GLY A 440 -19.97 -36.40 6.63
C GLY A 440 -19.47 -37.82 6.34
N GLU A 441 -20.31 -38.69 5.75
CA GLU A 441 -19.88 -40.03 5.30
C GLU A 441 -18.94 -39.99 4.10
N ALA A 442 -18.97 -38.89 3.32
CA ALA A 442 -18.08 -38.64 2.20
C ALA A 442 -16.69 -38.15 2.67
N THR A 443 -16.63 -37.09 3.47
CA THR A 443 -15.35 -36.53 3.94
C THR A 443 -14.60 -37.49 4.87
N ALA A 444 -15.31 -38.30 5.66
CA ALA A 444 -14.71 -39.36 6.49
C ALA A 444 -13.99 -40.47 5.70
N ARG A 445 -14.05 -40.46 4.35
CA ARG A 445 -13.31 -41.39 3.46
C ARG A 445 -11.98 -40.80 2.96
N LEU A 446 -11.65 -39.56 3.32
CA LEU A 446 -10.49 -38.81 2.82
C LEU A 446 -9.35 -38.68 3.88
N PRO A 447 -8.10 -38.36 3.48
CA PRO A 447 -6.93 -38.34 4.40
C PRO A 447 -6.80 -37.08 5.30
N ALA A 448 -5.92 -37.12 6.32
CA ALA A 448 -5.75 -36.11 7.40
C ALA A 448 -4.50 -35.18 7.31
N VAL A 449 -4.34 -34.22 8.26
CA VAL A 449 -3.50 -32.99 8.15
C VAL A 449 -2.69 -32.65 9.45
N VAL A 450 -1.48 -32.01 9.39
CA VAL A 450 -0.48 -31.77 10.51
C VAL A 450 0.50 -30.57 10.27
N LEU A 451 1.05 -29.85 11.31
CA LEU A 451 2.03 -28.69 11.27
C LEU A 451 2.95 -28.48 12.57
N PRO A 452 4.17 -27.81 12.56
CA PRO A 452 5.10 -27.57 13.74
C PRO A 452 5.83 -26.14 13.93
N ASP A 453 6.75 -25.92 14.94
CA ASP A 453 7.26 -24.60 15.54
C ASP A 453 8.84 -24.30 15.62
N THR A 454 9.42 -23.45 16.54
CA THR A 454 10.54 -22.43 16.34
C THR A 454 11.46 -21.93 17.56
N GLY A 455 12.54 -21.11 17.31
CA GLY A 455 13.29 -20.15 18.25
C GLY A 455 14.77 -20.48 18.68
N GLY A 456 15.71 -19.63 19.22
CA GLY A 456 15.95 -18.15 19.43
C GLY A 456 16.87 -17.73 20.66
N THR A 457 17.91 -16.82 20.57
CA THR A 457 18.87 -16.35 21.66
C THR A 457 19.65 -14.97 21.48
N GLU A 458 20.21 -14.32 22.56
CA GLU A 458 20.45 -12.82 22.68
C GLU A 458 21.85 -12.16 23.19
N PRO A 459 22.12 -11.52 24.39
CA PRO A 459 22.86 -10.19 24.54
C PRO A 459 24.05 -9.95 25.58
N ALA A 460 24.70 -8.74 25.68
CA ALA A 460 25.59 -8.22 26.81
C ALA A 460 25.85 -6.63 26.87
N GLU A 461 26.08 -6.03 28.08
CA GLU A 461 26.09 -4.55 28.48
C GLU A 461 27.51 -3.94 28.88
N ASP A 462 27.85 -2.75 29.51
CA ASP A 462 27.22 -1.65 30.33
C ASP A 462 28.13 -0.35 30.60
N THR A 463 27.55 0.77 31.16
CA THR A 463 28.00 1.93 32.04
C THR A 463 28.76 3.28 31.70
N GLU A 464 28.51 4.35 32.52
CA GLU A 464 28.81 5.83 32.37
C GLU A 464 29.54 6.56 33.58
N ARG A 465 29.86 7.89 33.49
CA ARG A 465 29.52 8.99 34.49
C ARG A 465 30.06 10.47 34.24
N PRO A 466 29.46 11.56 34.82
CA PRO A 466 29.68 13.00 34.45
C PRO A 466 30.02 14.06 35.58
N ARG A 467 30.22 15.38 35.26
CA ARG A 467 29.98 16.56 36.19
C ARG A 467 30.00 18.02 35.62
N GLU A 468 29.47 18.96 36.43
CA GLU A 468 28.88 20.32 36.26
C GLU A 468 29.74 21.60 35.94
N PRO A 469 29.13 22.81 35.70
CA PRO A 469 29.73 23.98 35.01
C PRO A 469 29.61 25.40 35.69
N ALA A 470 29.97 26.46 34.94
CA ALA A 470 29.60 27.90 35.06
C ALA A 470 29.99 28.66 33.75
N GLY A 471 29.58 29.90 33.38
CA GLY A 471 28.72 30.95 33.96
C GLY A 471 28.64 32.19 33.00
N THR A 472 27.86 33.25 33.30
CA THR A 472 27.29 34.19 32.28
C THR A 472 27.60 35.71 32.42
N ALA A 473 27.20 36.49 31.38
CA ALA A 473 27.14 37.97 31.34
C ALA A 473 25.83 38.48 30.67
N ALA A 474 25.55 39.80 30.70
CA ALA A 474 24.20 40.38 30.58
C ALA A 474 23.58 40.51 29.16
N THR A 475 22.26 40.70 29.10
CA THR A 475 21.38 40.38 27.96
C THR A 475 20.43 41.51 27.45
N PRO A 476 19.98 41.47 26.17
CA PRO A 476 18.99 42.40 25.57
C PRO A 476 17.54 42.37 26.13
N ALA A 477 16.65 43.21 25.57
CA ALA A 477 15.28 43.40 26.07
C ALA A 477 14.32 42.25 25.73
N SER A 478 14.24 41.81 24.47
CA SER A 478 13.52 40.59 24.10
C SER A 478 14.18 39.31 24.65
N ALA A 479 15.45 39.37 25.07
CA ALA A 479 16.23 38.19 25.45
C ALA A 479 15.70 37.45 26.69
N ALA A 480 14.92 38.08 27.58
CA ALA A 480 14.24 37.34 28.64
C ALA A 480 13.24 36.31 28.08
N MET A 481 12.38 36.75 27.15
CA MET A 481 11.34 35.93 26.54
C MET A 481 11.91 35.00 25.43
N LEU A 482 12.84 35.49 24.62
CA LEU A 482 13.60 34.64 23.69
C LEU A 482 14.38 33.56 24.46
N GLY A 483 14.89 33.88 25.65
CA GLY A 483 15.58 32.93 26.54
C GLY A 483 14.65 31.92 27.20
N GLU A 484 13.39 32.25 27.44
CA GLU A 484 12.36 31.25 27.77
C GLU A 484 12.11 30.31 26.59
N ILE A 485 11.88 30.84 25.38
CA ILE A 485 11.65 30.03 24.18
C ILE A 485 12.87 29.14 23.85
N TRP A 486 14.10 29.65 23.92
CA TRP A 486 15.32 28.86 23.68
C TRP A 486 15.49 27.74 24.70
N ARG A 487 15.28 28.00 26.01
CA ARG A 487 15.34 26.95 27.04
C ARG A 487 14.23 25.91 26.89
N GLU A 488 13.05 26.32 26.45
CA GLU A 488 11.96 25.39 26.12
C GLU A 488 12.28 24.51 24.92
N VAL A 489 12.83 25.07 23.84
CA VAL A 489 13.10 24.36 22.56
C VAL A 489 14.38 23.52 22.62
N LEU A 490 15.45 24.03 23.23
CA LEU A 490 16.76 23.37 23.32
C LEU A 490 16.96 22.58 24.63
N ARG A 491 16.01 22.64 25.58
CA ARG A 491 16.01 21.94 26.89
C ARG A 491 17.21 22.26 27.81
N ILE A 492 17.92 23.35 27.55
CA ILE A 492 19.03 23.88 28.34
C ILE A 492 18.55 24.69 29.56
N PRO A 493 19.30 24.71 30.68
CA PRO A 493 18.87 25.41 31.91
C PRO A 493 19.06 26.94 31.84
N GLU A 494 20.09 27.40 31.14
CA GLU A 494 20.47 28.80 30.95
C GLU A 494 20.89 29.05 29.48
N VAL A 495 20.95 30.32 29.07
CA VAL A 495 21.40 30.78 27.75
C VAL A 495 22.27 32.03 27.92
N SER A 496 23.42 32.08 27.27
CA SER A 496 24.33 33.23 27.22
C SER A 496 24.11 34.10 25.97
N ALA A 497 24.57 35.35 26.01
CA ALA A 497 24.43 36.29 24.90
C ALA A 497 25.12 35.83 23.60
N ASP A 498 26.26 35.15 23.74
CA ASP A 498 27.08 34.67 22.60
C ASP A 498 26.62 33.32 22.03
N ASP A 499 25.76 32.56 22.71
CA ASP A 499 25.44 31.18 22.31
C ASP A 499 24.78 31.12 20.92
N SER A 500 25.27 30.25 20.03
CA SER A 500 24.59 29.95 18.77
C SER A 500 23.53 28.88 18.95
N PHE A 501 22.35 29.08 18.36
CA PHE A 501 21.27 28.09 18.32
C PHE A 501 21.76 26.72 17.81
N PHE A 502 22.65 26.72 16.82
CA PHE A 502 23.21 25.52 16.21
C PHE A 502 24.42 24.94 16.95
N GLU A 503 25.11 25.72 17.81
CA GLU A 503 26.14 25.20 18.73
C GLU A 503 25.48 24.43 19.87
N LEU A 504 24.34 24.93 20.38
CA LEU A 504 23.52 24.31 21.42
C LEU A 504 22.66 23.11 20.94
N GLY A 505 23.04 22.48 19.82
CA GLY A 505 22.36 21.30 19.28
C GLY A 505 21.11 21.59 18.43
N GLY A 506 20.74 22.86 18.21
CA GLY A 506 19.64 23.23 17.33
C GLY A 506 19.83 22.73 15.89
N HIS A 507 18.72 22.36 15.24
CA HIS A 507 18.68 21.91 13.85
C HIS A 507 17.39 22.41 13.17
N SER A 508 17.23 22.19 11.86
CA SER A 508 16.16 22.80 11.05
C SER A 508 14.72 22.54 11.58
N LEU A 509 14.48 21.42 12.24
CA LEU A 509 13.19 21.08 12.86
C LEU A 509 12.95 21.81 14.19
N LEU A 510 13.98 21.99 15.02
CA LEU A 510 13.89 22.85 16.21
C LEU A 510 13.84 24.33 15.82
N ALA A 511 14.46 24.71 14.69
CA ALA A 511 14.41 26.07 14.15
C ALA A 511 12.99 26.47 13.78
N THR A 512 12.21 25.60 13.12
CA THR A 512 10.80 25.89 12.82
C THR A 512 9.97 26.06 14.10
N THR A 513 10.14 25.18 15.10
CA THR A 513 9.50 25.32 16.42
C THR A 513 9.89 26.61 17.14
N LEU A 514 11.15 27.06 17.03
CA LEU A 514 11.62 28.33 17.58
C LEU A 514 10.95 29.54 16.89
N LEU A 515 10.99 29.59 15.57
CA LEU A 515 10.51 30.74 14.77
C LEU A 515 9.00 30.95 14.93
N ASN A 516 8.26 29.84 15.01
CA ASN A 516 6.87 29.78 15.37
C ASN A 516 6.59 30.43 16.74
N ARG A 517 7.27 29.97 17.80
CA ARG A 517 7.08 30.50 19.17
C ARG A 517 7.54 31.96 19.32
N ILE A 518 8.49 32.43 18.51
CA ILE A 518 8.82 33.86 18.38
C ILE A 518 7.66 34.63 17.77
N THR A 519 7.05 34.10 16.70
CA THR A 519 5.87 34.72 16.06
C THR A 519 4.73 34.86 17.06
N GLU A 520 4.40 33.79 17.79
CA GLU A 520 3.35 33.76 18.83
C GLU A 520 3.60 34.74 19.99
N ARG A 521 4.76 34.64 20.66
CA ARG A 521 5.00 35.34 21.94
C ARG A 521 5.59 36.74 21.79
N LEU A 522 6.17 37.05 20.63
CA LEU A 522 6.85 38.33 20.38
C LEU A 522 6.22 39.13 19.23
N GLY A 523 5.35 38.52 18.42
CA GLY A 523 4.64 39.19 17.32
C GLY A 523 5.53 39.49 16.12
N VAL A 524 6.51 38.61 15.83
CA VAL A 524 7.49 38.81 14.74
C VAL A 524 7.61 37.55 13.90
N GLU A 525 7.16 37.61 12.64
CA GLU A 525 7.51 36.58 11.66
C GLU A 525 9.01 36.64 11.31
N LEU A 526 9.66 35.49 11.42
CA LEU A 526 11.05 35.26 11.05
C LEU A 526 11.12 34.03 10.14
N SER A 527 11.89 34.11 9.05
CA SER A 527 12.15 32.97 8.16
C SER A 527 13.23 32.05 8.73
N VAL A 528 13.30 30.80 8.25
CA VAL A 528 14.42 29.88 8.54
C VAL A 528 15.76 30.52 8.15
N ARG A 529 15.78 31.26 7.04
CA ARG A 529 16.91 32.02 6.54
C ARG A 529 17.32 33.20 7.42
N ASP A 530 16.39 33.83 8.16
CA ASP A 530 16.71 34.87 9.15
C ASP A 530 17.52 34.30 10.32
N LEU A 531 17.13 33.12 10.84
CA LEU A 531 17.85 32.43 11.92
C LEU A 531 19.24 31.97 11.45
N PHE A 532 19.35 31.37 10.26
CA PHE A 532 20.64 31.04 9.67
C PHE A 532 21.50 32.27 9.34
N SER A 533 20.92 33.47 9.24
CA SER A 533 21.68 34.72 9.08
C SER A 533 22.11 35.33 10.42
N HIS A 534 21.40 35.03 11.51
CA HIS A 534 21.62 35.60 12.84
C HIS A 534 21.55 34.52 13.94
N PRO A 535 22.47 33.52 13.94
CA PRO A 535 22.30 32.32 14.74
C PRO A 535 22.62 32.50 16.24
N ARG A 536 23.30 33.59 16.64
CA ARG A 536 23.67 33.86 18.05
C ARG A 536 22.57 34.59 18.80
N PHE A 537 22.30 34.15 20.03
CA PHE A 537 21.18 34.57 20.87
C PHE A 537 21.02 36.08 21.00
N GLY A 538 22.09 36.78 21.40
CA GLY A 538 22.08 38.24 21.54
C GLY A 538 21.79 38.96 20.23
N ARG A 539 22.34 38.47 19.10
CA ARG A 539 22.11 39.07 17.79
C ARG A 539 20.71 38.77 17.22
N LEU A 540 20.14 37.61 17.56
CA LEU A 540 18.75 37.28 17.23
C LEU A 540 17.77 38.16 18.03
N ALA A 541 18.04 38.39 19.32
CA ALA A 541 17.27 39.32 20.16
C ALA A 541 17.33 40.76 19.61
N GLU A 542 18.50 41.24 19.18
CA GLU A 542 18.62 42.53 18.49
C GLU A 542 17.76 42.60 17.21
N VAL A 543 17.80 41.57 16.36
CA VAL A 543 17.00 41.51 15.11
C VAL A 543 15.49 41.45 15.38
N ILE A 544 15.08 40.80 16.48
CA ILE A 544 13.70 40.79 16.95
C ILE A 544 13.30 42.19 17.42
N ASP A 545 14.08 42.84 18.29
CA ASP A 545 13.77 44.17 18.79
C ASP A 545 13.78 45.24 17.67
N ASP A 546 14.68 45.12 16.68
CA ASP A 546 14.69 45.92 15.44
C ASP A 546 13.39 45.72 14.62
N ARG A 547 12.91 44.49 14.44
CA ARG A 547 11.65 44.20 13.72
C ARG A 547 10.43 44.71 14.49
N ARG A 548 10.39 44.55 15.81
CA ARG A 548 9.30 45.07 16.67
C ARG A 548 9.22 46.59 16.66
N ALA A 549 10.36 47.27 16.57
CA ALA A 549 10.42 48.72 16.40
C ALA A 549 9.94 49.22 15.02
N ALA A 550 9.87 48.33 14.01
CA ALA A 550 9.46 48.65 12.65
C ALA A 550 8.02 48.22 12.30
N ALA A 551 7.37 47.37 13.11
CA ALA A 551 6.06 46.82 12.84
C ALA A 551 4.90 47.75 13.28
N PRO A 552 3.86 47.96 12.45
CA PRO A 552 2.56 48.43 12.91
C PRO A 552 1.91 47.41 13.85
N VAL A 553 1.21 47.86 14.88
CA VAL A 553 0.51 46.98 15.83
C VAL A 553 -0.91 46.71 15.33
N ASP A 554 -1.06 45.67 14.52
CA ASP A 554 -2.32 44.92 14.37
C ASP A 554 -2.11 43.54 15.01
N ALA A 555 -2.57 43.40 16.26
CA ALA A 555 -2.68 42.10 16.92
C ALA A 555 -4.05 41.53 16.59
N ASP A 556 -4.16 40.80 15.48
CA ASP A 556 -5.44 40.24 15.03
C ASP A 556 -5.80 38.98 15.85
N ASP A 557 -7.03 38.95 16.33
CA ASP A 557 -7.51 38.02 17.34
C ASP A 557 -7.92 36.72 16.64
N THR A 558 -7.02 35.72 16.61
CA THR A 558 -7.22 34.50 15.83
C THR A 558 -8.42 33.72 16.39
N PRO A 559 -9.55 33.62 15.67
CA PRO A 559 -10.78 33.17 16.30
C PRO A 559 -10.72 31.67 16.61
N HIS A 560 -10.84 31.31 17.89
CA HIS A 560 -11.37 30.01 18.26
C HIS A 560 -12.85 29.97 17.82
N PRO A 561 -13.28 29.07 16.92
CA PRO A 561 -14.67 29.03 16.50
C PRO A 561 -15.54 28.49 17.64
N GLU A 562 -16.46 29.30 18.16
CA GLU A 562 -17.60 28.83 18.97
C GLU A 562 -18.66 28.11 18.08
N GLU A 563 -18.20 27.36 17.07
CA GLU A 563 -19.07 26.58 16.20
C GLU A 563 -19.35 25.21 16.81
N THR A 564 -20.59 24.74 16.69
CA THR A 564 -20.98 23.39 17.10
C THR A 564 -20.46 22.38 16.08
N TRP A 565 -19.23 21.91 16.28
CA TRP A 565 -18.60 20.89 15.45
C TRP A 565 -19.47 19.64 15.34
N GLU A 566 -19.70 19.16 14.11
CA GLU A 566 -20.22 17.80 13.92
C GLU A 566 -19.13 16.78 14.28
N ASP A 567 -19.50 15.70 14.97
CA ASP A 567 -18.56 14.62 15.34
C ASP A 567 -18.15 13.74 14.14
N VAL A 568 -18.63 14.04 12.93
CA VAL A 568 -18.18 13.39 11.68
C VAL A 568 -17.67 14.41 10.69
N PHE A 569 -16.39 14.35 10.35
CA PHE A 569 -15.70 15.31 9.49
C PHE A 569 -14.69 14.61 8.57
N PRO A 570 -14.22 15.25 7.47
CA PRO A 570 -13.25 14.62 6.57
C PRO A 570 -11.95 14.23 7.28
N ALA A 571 -11.31 13.15 6.83
CA ALA A 571 -9.95 12.81 7.24
C ALA A 571 -8.91 13.77 6.64
N SER A 572 -7.71 13.81 7.20
CA SER A 572 -6.58 14.49 6.55
C SER A 572 -6.11 13.72 5.32
N VAL A 573 -5.45 14.40 4.37
CA VAL A 573 -4.92 13.76 3.15
C VAL A 573 -3.97 12.61 3.50
N PHE A 574 -3.15 12.77 4.55
CA PHE A 574 -2.22 11.75 5.03
C PHE A 574 -2.94 10.51 5.58
N GLN A 575 -4.04 10.69 6.34
CA GLN A 575 -4.89 9.57 6.79
C GLN A 575 -5.56 8.87 5.61
N GLU A 576 -6.09 9.61 4.63
CA GLU A 576 -6.69 9.06 3.42
C GLU A 576 -5.65 8.26 2.60
N SER A 577 -4.40 8.71 2.50
CA SER A 577 -3.28 7.98 1.90
C SER A 577 -2.90 6.69 2.63
N ILE A 578 -2.86 6.68 3.97
CA ILE A 578 -2.61 5.46 4.76
C ILE A 578 -3.72 4.43 4.50
N TRP A 579 -4.96 4.84 4.69
CA TRP A 579 -6.14 3.99 4.50
C TRP A 579 -6.25 3.43 3.08
N LEU A 580 -5.95 4.24 2.05
CA LEU A 580 -5.86 3.74 0.68
C LEU A 580 -4.76 2.68 0.54
N ALA A 581 -3.57 2.89 1.11
CA ALA A 581 -2.48 1.93 1.02
C ALA A 581 -2.80 0.58 1.68
N GLU A 582 -3.48 0.58 2.84
CA GLU A 582 -3.88 -0.64 3.56
C GLU A 582 -4.98 -1.43 2.85
N ARG A 583 -5.89 -0.73 2.14
CA ARG A 583 -6.87 -1.35 1.24
C ARG A 583 -6.23 -2.02 0.01
N LEU A 584 -4.95 -1.76 -0.25
CA LEU A 584 -4.22 -2.25 -1.42
C LEU A 584 -3.22 -3.35 -1.08
N ASP A 585 -2.50 -3.19 0.03
CA ASP A 585 -1.60 -4.19 0.61
C ASP A 585 -2.02 -4.51 2.06
N PRO A 586 -2.97 -5.45 2.27
CA PRO A 586 -3.47 -5.86 3.58
C PRO A 586 -2.45 -6.53 4.52
N ALA A 587 -1.19 -6.70 4.10
CA ALA A 587 -0.26 -7.62 4.73
C ALA A 587 0.53 -6.97 5.88
N HIS A 588 -0.02 -7.09 7.09
CA HIS A 588 0.63 -6.83 8.38
C HIS A 588 0.89 -5.36 8.75
N ALA A 589 1.46 -5.18 9.94
CA ALA A 589 1.58 -3.98 10.78
C ALA A 589 2.40 -2.80 10.25
N LYS A 590 2.46 -2.58 8.94
CA LYS A 590 3.23 -1.51 8.28
C LYS A 590 2.88 -0.08 8.74
N TYR A 591 1.69 0.10 9.31
CA TYR A 591 1.20 1.35 9.89
C TYR A 591 0.83 1.21 11.37
N HIS A 592 1.43 0.26 12.08
CA HIS A 592 1.41 0.24 13.54
C HIS A 592 2.66 0.95 14.07
N ILE A 593 2.52 1.60 15.22
CA ILE A 593 3.57 2.30 15.95
C ILE A 593 3.72 1.56 17.29
N PRO A 594 4.60 0.55 17.36
CA PRO A 594 4.92 -0.12 18.60
C PRO A 594 5.89 0.74 19.43
N LEU A 595 5.60 0.84 20.72
CA LEU A 595 6.36 1.57 21.73
C LEU A 595 6.60 0.61 22.91
N LEU A 596 7.82 0.56 23.41
CA LEU A 596 8.23 -0.37 24.47
C LEU A 596 9.12 0.35 25.48
N TRP A 597 8.90 0.09 26.77
CA TRP A 597 9.63 0.71 27.87
C TRP A 597 10.08 -0.34 28.89
N LYS A 598 11.34 -0.27 29.35
CA LYS A 598 11.79 -0.97 30.56
C LYS A 598 11.36 -0.15 31.78
N VAL A 599 10.51 -0.75 32.61
CA VAL A 599 10.00 -0.13 33.83
C VAL A 599 11.04 -0.30 34.93
N ARG A 600 11.53 0.81 35.50
CA ARG A 600 12.44 0.85 36.65
C ARG A 600 11.70 1.41 37.86
N GLY A 601 11.29 0.53 38.77
CA GLY A 601 10.52 0.88 39.98
C GLY A 601 9.23 0.06 40.11
N THR A 602 8.29 0.55 40.93
CA THR A 602 7.00 -0.11 41.19
C THR A 602 5.88 0.65 40.49
N LEU A 603 5.24 0.00 39.52
CA LEU A 603 4.11 0.56 38.77
C LEU A 603 2.79 0.02 39.35
N ASP A 604 1.76 0.87 39.48
CA ASP A 604 0.40 0.45 39.85
C ASP A 604 -0.39 0.18 38.56
N GLY A 605 -0.72 -1.10 38.33
CA GLY A 605 -1.46 -1.53 37.13
C GLY A 605 -2.92 -1.10 37.08
N ASP A 606 -3.51 -0.77 38.22
CA ASP A 606 -4.89 -0.34 38.30
C ASP A 606 -4.95 1.19 38.14
N ALA A 607 -3.97 1.92 38.65
CA ALA A 607 -3.73 3.32 38.28
C ALA A 607 -3.40 3.46 36.78
N LEU A 608 -2.55 2.61 36.21
CA LEU A 608 -2.24 2.59 34.78
C LEU A 608 -3.49 2.35 33.92
N SER A 609 -4.33 1.38 34.31
CA SER A 609 -5.57 1.09 33.57
C SER A 609 -6.55 2.27 33.61
N ARG A 610 -6.65 2.97 34.76
CA ARG A 610 -7.41 4.22 34.89
C ARG A 610 -6.78 5.36 34.06
N ALA A 611 -5.46 5.49 34.06
CA ALA A 611 -4.72 6.52 33.31
C ALA A 611 -4.94 6.41 31.80
N LEU A 612 -4.89 5.19 31.25
CA LEU A 612 -5.15 4.93 29.83
C LEU A 612 -6.61 5.25 29.45
N ALA A 613 -7.58 4.97 30.32
CA ALA A 613 -8.97 5.35 30.09
C ALA A 613 -9.18 6.87 30.13
N LEU A 614 -8.51 7.59 31.04
CA LEU A 614 -8.50 9.06 31.06
C LEU A 614 -7.86 9.63 29.78
N LEU A 615 -6.72 9.07 29.33
CA LEU A 615 -6.02 9.48 28.13
C LEU A 615 -6.88 9.34 26.86
N VAL A 616 -7.58 8.21 26.71
CA VAL A 616 -8.53 7.97 25.61
C VAL A 616 -9.77 8.88 25.70
N SER A 617 -10.25 9.20 26.90
CA SER A 617 -11.34 10.17 27.07
C SER A 617 -10.94 11.61 26.75
N ARG A 618 -9.64 11.91 26.83
CA ARG A 618 -9.04 13.25 26.76
C ARG A 618 -8.64 13.66 25.33
N HIS A 619 -8.06 12.74 24.57
CA HIS A 619 -7.60 13.01 23.20
C HIS A 619 -8.54 12.33 22.20
N GLU A 620 -9.29 13.13 21.45
CA GLU A 620 -10.41 12.62 20.64
C GLU A 620 -9.98 11.65 19.56
N ILE A 621 -8.78 11.83 19.01
CA ILE A 621 -8.19 10.94 18.01
C ILE A 621 -8.07 9.49 18.51
N LEU A 622 -7.89 9.26 19.82
CA LEU A 622 -7.81 7.93 20.43
C LEU A 622 -9.19 7.25 20.62
N ARG A 623 -10.27 7.99 20.36
CA ARG A 623 -11.67 7.52 20.31
C ARG A 623 -12.33 7.80 18.95
N THR A 624 -11.55 8.09 17.91
CA THR A 624 -12.00 8.27 16.52
C THR A 624 -12.01 6.95 15.75
N ARG A 625 -13.09 6.68 15.01
CA ARG A 625 -13.13 5.66 13.95
C ARG A 625 -13.05 6.29 12.57
N PHE A 626 -12.69 5.50 11.57
CA PHE A 626 -12.51 5.90 10.19
C PHE A 626 -13.51 5.19 9.27
N VAL A 627 -14.34 5.96 8.56
CA VAL A 627 -15.47 5.45 7.77
C VAL A 627 -15.40 5.90 6.31
N ASP A 628 -15.71 4.97 5.40
CA ASP A 628 -15.88 5.23 3.96
C ASP A 628 -17.23 5.92 3.74
N LYS A 629 -17.23 7.15 3.23
CA LYS A 629 -18.42 7.81 2.70
C LYS A 629 -18.15 8.23 1.27
N ASP A 630 -18.90 7.63 0.34
CA ASP A 630 -18.84 7.90 -1.10
C ASP A 630 -17.43 7.81 -1.71
N GLY A 631 -16.57 6.92 -1.18
CA GLY A 631 -15.20 6.71 -1.66
C GLY A 631 -14.17 7.68 -1.06
N ARG A 632 -14.54 8.45 -0.04
CA ARG A 632 -13.65 9.32 0.74
C ARG A 632 -13.61 8.90 2.21
N LEU A 633 -12.49 9.18 2.88
CA LEU A 633 -12.31 8.88 4.29
C LEU A 633 -12.85 10.00 5.19
N TYR A 634 -13.67 9.62 6.16
CA TYR A 634 -14.16 10.50 7.22
C TYR A 634 -13.72 9.97 8.58
N GLN A 635 -13.42 10.91 9.49
CA GLN A 635 -13.24 10.69 10.91
C GLN A 635 -14.58 10.82 11.61
N GLU A 636 -14.90 9.89 12.50
CA GLU A 636 -16.06 9.95 13.40
C GLU A 636 -15.60 9.75 14.85
N VAL A 637 -15.78 10.80 15.66
CA VAL A 637 -15.42 10.79 17.08
C VAL A 637 -16.49 10.04 17.87
N THR A 638 -16.09 9.03 18.65
CA THR A 638 -17.02 8.14 19.38
C THR A 638 -16.84 8.24 20.89
N GLU A 639 -17.78 7.65 21.65
CA GLU A 639 -17.75 7.64 23.12
C GLU A 639 -16.42 7.10 23.69
N PRO A 640 -15.89 7.68 24.79
CA PRO A 640 -14.68 7.19 25.45
C PRO A 640 -14.73 5.70 25.80
N TRP A 641 -13.60 5.02 25.66
CA TRP A 641 -13.44 3.60 25.97
C TRP A 641 -12.20 3.36 26.85
N ALA A 642 -12.21 2.26 27.61
CA ALA A 642 -11.09 1.87 28.45
C ALA A 642 -10.22 0.81 27.74
N PRO A 643 -8.92 1.07 27.51
CA PRO A 643 -7.97 0.05 27.06
C PRO A 643 -7.80 -1.08 28.08
N LEU A 644 -7.68 -2.31 27.59
CA LEU A 644 -7.26 -3.45 28.39
C LEU A 644 -5.73 -3.51 28.37
N VAL A 645 -5.10 -3.59 29.54
CA VAL A 645 -3.67 -3.89 29.68
C VAL A 645 -3.51 -5.40 29.81
N ASP A 646 -3.01 -6.05 28.77
CA ASP A 646 -2.74 -7.49 28.79
C ASP A 646 -1.50 -7.77 29.65
N ARG A 647 -1.68 -8.44 30.79
CA ARG A 647 -0.62 -8.68 31.79
C ARG A 647 -0.11 -10.12 31.67
N LEU A 648 1.16 -10.28 31.32
CA LEU A 648 1.83 -11.58 31.21
C LEU A 648 2.99 -11.69 32.21
N ASP A 649 2.88 -12.63 33.15
CA ASP A 649 3.97 -13.00 34.05
C ASP A 649 4.78 -14.16 33.43
N VAL A 650 6.07 -13.93 33.18
CA VAL A 650 7.02 -14.94 32.69
C VAL A 650 8.13 -15.26 33.70
N THR A 651 8.02 -14.79 34.94
CA THR A 651 9.07 -14.92 35.99
C THR A 651 9.56 -16.35 36.21
N ALA A 652 8.69 -17.34 36.01
CA ALA A 652 8.95 -18.74 36.31
C ALA A 652 9.91 -19.47 35.33
N ALA A 653 10.33 -18.86 34.21
CA ALA A 653 11.24 -19.50 33.26
C ALA A 653 12.16 -18.51 32.52
N ALA A 654 13.47 -18.62 32.71
CA ALA A 654 14.47 -17.72 32.10
C ALA A 654 14.40 -17.66 30.56
N GLU A 655 14.88 -18.71 29.87
CA GLU A 655 14.92 -18.71 28.39
C GLU A 655 13.54 -18.81 27.73
N ALA A 656 12.62 -19.58 28.33
CA ALA A 656 11.28 -19.74 27.77
C ALA A 656 10.45 -18.46 27.94
N GLY A 657 10.62 -17.75 29.06
CA GLY A 657 9.93 -16.50 29.34
C GLY A 657 10.34 -15.36 28.42
N GLN A 658 11.62 -15.25 28.08
CA GLN A 658 12.10 -14.30 27.07
C GLN A 658 11.41 -14.52 25.72
N ARG A 659 11.42 -15.76 25.22
CA ARG A 659 10.70 -16.14 23.99
C ARG A 659 9.18 -15.96 24.10
N GLN A 660 8.59 -16.13 25.28
CA GLN A 660 7.15 -16.01 25.50
C GLN A 660 6.68 -14.54 25.52
N TRP A 661 7.39 -13.63 26.19
CA TRP A 661 7.04 -12.21 26.15
C TRP A 661 7.35 -11.59 24.79
N LEU A 662 8.45 -11.97 24.12
CA LEU A 662 8.76 -11.52 22.76
C LEU A 662 7.68 -11.96 21.75
N ARG A 663 7.21 -13.21 21.82
CA ARG A 663 6.05 -13.66 21.02
C ARG A 663 4.80 -12.84 21.36
N LYS A 664 4.45 -12.68 22.63
CA LYS A 664 3.23 -11.96 23.03
C LYS A 664 3.28 -10.46 22.66
N TRP A 665 4.45 -9.84 22.73
CA TRP A 665 4.67 -8.48 22.24
C TRP A 665 4.53 -8.43 20.71
N SER A 666 5.19 -9.33 19.98
CA SER A 666 5.03 -9.46 18.51
C SER A 666 3.58 -9.72 18.09
N ASP A 667 2.83 -10.58 18.79
CA ASP A 667 1.39 -10.78 18.58
C ASP A 667 0.63 -9.45 18.76
N THR A 668 1.00 -8.66 19.78
CA THR A 668 0.36 -7.37 20.10
C THR A 668 0.73 -6.26 19.12
N THR A 669 1.92 -6.32 18.51
CA THR A 669 2.37 -5.35 17.50
C THR A 669 1.97 -5.74 16.08
N THR A 670 1.77 -7.04 15.79
CA THR A 670 1.37 -7.56 14.47
C THR A 670 -0.13 -7.80 14.30
N SER A 671 -0.90 -7.96 15.39
CA SER A 671 -2.37 -8.07 15.34
C SER A 671 -3.00 -6.86 14.65
N ALA A 672 -3.74 -7.09 13.58
CA ALA A 672 -4.38 -6.03 12.79
C ALA A 672 -5.37 -5.21 13.62
N PHE A 673 -5.24 -3.89 13.56
CA PHE A 673 -6.32 -2.97 13.95
C PHE A 673 -7.38 -2.91 12.84
N ASP A 674 -8.64 -2.67 13.22
CA ASP A 674 -9.73 -2.35 12.29
C ASP A 674 -10.04 -0.85 12.39
N PRO A 675 -9.68 -0.02 11.38
CA PRO A 675 -9.96 1.42 11.35
C PRO A 675 -11.44 1.79 11.47
N SER A 676 -12.38 0.89 11.14
CA SER A 676 -13.81 1.14 11.33
C SER A 676 -14.25 1.06 12.80
N THR A 677 -13.38 0.57 13.67
CA THR A 677 -13.48 0.69 15.12
C THR A 677 -12.66 1.87 15.64
N ALA A 678 -13.10 2.46 16.76
CA ALA A 678 -12.31 3.48 17.47
C ALA A 678 -11.20 2.88 18.36
N ARG A 679 -10.85 1.60 18.20
CA ARG A 679 -10.01 0.83 19.15
C ARG A 679 -8.59 0.65 18.63
N LEU A 680 -7.97 1.76 18.24
CA LEU A 680 -6.69 1.79 17.51
C LEU A 680 -5.47 1.89 18.44
N LEU A 681 -5.57 1.25 19.62
CA LEU A 681 -4.59 1.22 20.70
C LEU A 681 -4.66 -0.15 21.40
N ALA A 682 -3.50 -0.80 21.59
CA ALA A 682 -3.33 -1.97 22.43
C ALA A 682 -2.27 -1.72 23.50
N ALA A 683 -2.43 -2.31 24.70
CA ALA A 683 -1.52 -2.12 25.83
C ALA A 683 -1.11 -3.46 26.45
N GLY A 684 0.16 -3.60 26.82
CA GLY A 684 0.74 -4.82 27.38
C GLY A 684 1.72 -4.55 28.52
N TRP A 685 1.83 -5.51 29.45
CA TRP A 685 2.76 -5.48 30.58
C TRP A 685 3.36 -6.87 30.78
N PHE A 686 4.68 -6.94 30.83
CA PHE A 686 5.45 -8.18 30.97
C PHE A 686 6.29 -8.16 32.25
N SER A 687 6.17 -9.17 33.11
CA SER A 687 7.01 -9.35 34.31
C SER A 687 8.08 -10.41 34.04
N LEU A 688 9.35 -10.03 34.15
CA LEU A 688 10.50 -10.78 33.65
C LEU A 688 11.20 -11.64 34.73
N PRO A 689 11.98 -12.69 34.34
CA PRO A 689 12.66 -13.61 35.27
C PRO A 689 13.76 -12.97 36.14
N ASP A 690 14.30 -11.81 35.72
CA ASP A 690 15.27 -11.00 36.49
C ASP A 690 14.59 -10.09 37.54
N GLY A 691 13.26 -10.11 37.62
CA GLY A 691 12.47 -9.12 38.38
C GLY A 691 12.26 -7.80 37.62
N GLY A 692 12.75 -7.70 36.38
CA GLY A 692 12.46 -6.61 35.46
C GLY A 692 11.00 -6.58 35.04
N GLN A 693 10.59 -5.44 34.51
CA GLN A 693 9.23 -5.22 34.00
C GLN A 693 9.32 -4.46 32.68
N LEU A 694 8.45 -4.81 31.73
CA LEU A 694 8.28 -4.09 30.48
C LEU A 694 6.83 -3.61 30.34
N PHE A 695 6.65 -2.41 29.81
CA PHE A 695 5.35 -1.87 29.42
C PHE A 695 5.38 -1.59 27.91
N SER A 696 4.31 -1.94 27.18
CA SER A 696 4.20 -1.67 25.75
C SER A 696 2.89 -1.02 25.38
N LEU A 697 2.94 -0.10 24.43
CA LEU A 697 1.78 0.40 23.70
C LEU A 697 1.97 0.10 22.21
N CYS A 698 0.90 -0.26 21.53
CA CYS A 698 0.85 -0.33 20.07
C CYS A 698 -0.31 0.56 19.62
N LEU A 699 -0.07 1.50 18.71
CA LEU A 699 -1.11 2.39 18.17
C LEU A 699 -1.08 2.37 16.65
N HIS A 700 -2.21 2.69 16.01
CA HIS A 700 -2.25 2.83 14.56
C HIS A 700 -1.76 4.22 14.11
N HIS A 701 -1.00 4.28 13.02
CA HIS A 701 -0.51 5.52 12.41
C HIS A 701 -1.63 6.43 11.85
N LEU A 702 -2.89 5.98 11.83
CA LEU A 702 -4.06 6.85 11.61
C LEU A 702 -4.39 7.76 12.82
N VAL A 703 -3.89 7.42 14.02
CA VAL A 703 -4.17 8.15 15.28
C VAL A 703 -2.93 8.66 16.01
N LEU A 704 -1.73 8.29 15.56
CA LEU A 704 -0.44 8.67 16.17
C LEU A 704 0.64 8.85 15.09
N ASP A 705 1.69 9.60 15.43
CA ASP A 705 2.99 9.62 14.76
C ASP A 705 4.14 9.76 15.78
N GLY A 706 5.39 9.77 15.31
CA GLY A 706 6.57 9.90 16.18
C GLY A 706 6.61 11.22 16.98
N GLU A 707 6.21 12.32 16.34
CA GLU A 707 6.13 13.66 16.97
C GLU A 707 5.05 13.74 18.06
N SER A 708 4.07 12.83 18.03
CA SER A 708 3.03 12.70 19.05
C SER A 708 3.44 11.82 20.23
N VAL A 709 4.54 11.05 20.16
CA VAL A 709 4.98 10.20 21.27
C VAL A 709 5.35 11.02 22.52
N PRO A 710 6.13 12.12 22.45
CA PRO A 710 6.40 12.96 23.62
C PRO A 710 5.13 13.52 24.28
N VAL A 711 4.13 13.90 23.47
CA VAL A 711 2.84 14.41 23.95
C VAL A 711 2.04 13.30 24.64
N LEU A 712 1.92 12.14 24.00
CA LEU A 712 1.26 10.94 24.52
C LEU A 712 1.87 10.49 25.85
N VAL A 713 3.20 10.45 25.95
CA VAL A 713 3.95 10.01 27.14
C VAL A 713 3.75 10.99 28.30
N ARG A 714 3.85 12.29 28.04
CA ARG A 714 3.64 13.36 29.04
C ARG A 714 2.20 13.40 29.55
N ASP A 715 1.21 13.27 28.68
CA ASP A 715 -0.19 13.28 29.09
C ASP A 715 -0.63 11.95 29.72
N LEU A 716 0.01 10.82 29.39
CA LEU A 716 -0.10 9.57 30.16
C LEU A 716 0.44 9.74 31.58
N GLU A 717 1.59 10.40 31.77
CA GLU A 717 2.13 10.71 33.10
C GLU A 717 1.16 11.58 33.92
N ARG A 718 0.63 12.65 33.32
CA ARG A 718 -0.41 13.50 33.94
C ARG A 718 -1.66 12.69 34.34
N CYS A 719 -2.17 11.86 33.43
CA CYS A 719 -3.32 11.00 33.70
C CYS A 719 -3.03 9.96 34.80
N TYR A 720 -1.80 9.44 34.88
CA TYR A 720 -1.38 8.50 35.93
C TYR A 720 -1.28 9.18 37.29
N GLN A 721 -0.68 10.36 37.37
CA GLN A 721 -0.59 11.14 38.61
C GLN A 721 -1.99 11.44 39.18
N GLN A 722 -2.98 11.75 38.34
CA GLN A 722 -4.37 11.91 38.76
C GLN A 722 -5.02 10.56 39.13
N ALA A 723 -4.83 9.51 38.33
CA ALA A 723 -5.40 8.17 38.55
C ALA A 723 -4.86 7.45 39.79
N ALA A 724 -3.65 7.81 40.24
CA ALA A 724 -3.02 7.34 41.47
C ALA A 724 -3.29 8.26 42.69
N GLY A 725 -3.93 9.42 42.50
CA GLY A 725 -4.19 10.39 43.57
C GLY A 725 -2.96 11.19 44.03
N LEU A 726 -1.90 11.22 43.22
CA LEU A 726 -0.65 11.96 43.45
C LEU A 726 -0.78 13.45 43.06
N ALA A 727 -1.69 13.77 42.14
CA ALA A 727 -2.01 15.14 41.73
C ALA A 727 -3.46 15.51 42.10
N SER A 728 -3.72 16.80 42.34
CA SER A 728 -5.06 17.34 42.62
C SER A 728 -5.29 18.65 41.87
N GLY A 729 -6.39 18.70 41.11
CA GLY A 729 -6.71 19.76 40.16
C GLY A 729 -7.21 19.17 38.83
N PRO A 730 -7.81 19.99 37.94
CA PRO A 730 -8.09 19.58 36.58
C PRO A 730 -6.79 19.48 35.76
N LEU A 731 -6.79 18.64 34.72
CA LEU A 731 -5.75 18.68 33.70
C LEU A 731 -5.99 19.90 32.78
N PRO A 732 -4.95 20.53 32.22
CA PRO A 732 -5.13 21.56 31.18
C PRO A 732 -5.84 20.96 29.96
N GLU A 733 -6.74 21.67 29.29
CA GLU A 733 -7.37 21.13 28.07
C GLU A 733 -6.34 20.89 26.96
N PRO A 734 -6.43 19.79 26.18
CA PRO A 734 -5.53 19.51 25.07
C PRO A 734 -6.09 20.05 23.74
N GLY A 735 -5.22 20.49 22.84
CA GLY A 735 -5.61 20.71 21.45
C GLY A 735 -6.02 19.41 20.77
N GLN A 736 -7.04 19.45 19.90
CA GLN A 736 -7.62 18.28 19.26
C GLN A 736 -7.26 18.20 17.78
N TYR A 737 -7.06 16.97 17.28
CA TYR A 737 -6.72 16.75 15.86
C TYR A 737 -7.80 17.26 14.90
N ARG A 738 -9.08 17.31 15.32
CA ARG A 738 -10.16 17.89 14.50
C ARG A 738 -9.86 19.36 14.15
N GLU A 739 -9.37 20.13 15.11
CA GLU A 739 -9.11 21.57 14.98
C GLU A 739 -7.95 21.84 14.02
N LEU A 740 -6.87 21.05 14.10
CA LEU A 740 -5.74 21.09 13.17
C LEU A 740 -6.20 20.77 11.72
N VAL A 741 -7.04 19.74 11.55
CA VAL A 741 -7.59 19.35 10.23
C VAL A 741 -8.49 20.44 9.65
N PHE A 742 -9.29 21.13 10.47
CA PHE A 742 -10.08 22.28 10.00
C PHE A 742 -9.20 23.50 9.68
N ALA A 743 -8.19 23.81 10.50
CA ALA A 743 -7.25 24.90 10.25
C ALA A 743 -6.49 24.72 8.93
N GLN A 744 -6.01 23.51 8.63
CA GLN A 744 -5.38 23.15 7.36
C GLN A 744 -6.34 23.26 6.16
N GLN A 745 -7.66 23.21 6.37
CA GLN A 745 -8.69 23.36 5.34
C GLN A 745 -9.18 24.81 5.15
N THR A 746 -8.65 25.79 5.88
CA THR A 746 -8.97 27.22 5.67
C THR A 746 -8.46 27.73 4.32
N GLU A 747 -9.13 28.76 3.77
CA GLU A 747 -8.76 29.30 2.45
C GLU A 747 -7.37 29.98 2.45
N SER A 748 -6.98 30.58 3.59
CA SER A 748 -5.63 31.14 3.80
C SER A 748 -4.56 30.04 3.88
N ALA A 749 -4.84 28.90 4.50
CA ALA A 749 -3.96 27.73 4.45
C ALA A 749 -3.83 27.20 3.01
N ARG A 750 -4.96 26.97 2.32
CA ARG A 750 -4.97 26.54 0.91
C ARG A 750 -4.17 27.46 -0.01
N SER A 751 -4.26 28.78 0.18
CA SER A 751 -3.50 29.75 -0.62
C SER A 751 -1.98 29.69 -0.40
N ARG A 752 -1.52 29.35 0.82
CA ARG A 752 -0.09 29.12 1.11
C ARG A 752 0.37 27.78 0.52
N THR A 753 -0.37 26.71 0.80
CA THR A 753 -0.15 25.38 0.22
C THR A 753 -0.10 25.40 -1.31
N ALA A 754 -0.91 26.23 -1.99
CA ALA A 754 -0.89 26.37 -3.44
C ALA A 754 0.41 26.99 -3.99
N ALA A 755 1.04 27.92 -3.25
CA ALA A 755 2.32 28.52 -3.62
C ALA A 755 3.48 27.52 -3.42
N ASP A 756 3.53 26.85 -2.27
CA ASP A 756 4.51 25.81 -1.99
C ASP A 756 4.39 24.64 -2.98
N LEU A 757 3.17 24.19 -3.27
CA LEU A 757 2.91 23.15 -4.26
C LEU A 757 3.36 23.56 -5.68
N ALA A 758 3.37 24.86 -6.01
CA ALA A 758 3.94 25.36 -7.26
C ALA A 758 5.48 25.34 -7.25
N TYR A 759 6.13 25.69 -6.13
CA TYR A 759 7.57 25.52 -5.95
C TYR A 759 7.98 24.05 -6.13
N TRP A 760 7.32 23.12 -5.43
CA TRP A 760 7.64 21.69 -5.51
C TRP A 760 7.40 21.07 -6.89
N GLN A 761 6.43 21.59 -7.66
CA GLN A 761 6.22 21.19 -9.06
C GLN A 761 7.40 21.55 -9.97
N ASP A 762 8.01 22.72 -9.79
CA ASP A 762 9.16 23.15 -10.59
C ASP A 762 10.45 22.46 -10.11
N HIS A 763 10.69 22.46 -8.80
CA HIS A 763 11.92 21.94 -8.18
C HIS A 763 12.13 20.44 -8.41
N LEU A 764 11.07 19.64 -8.29
CA LEU A 764 11.11 18.19 -8.57
C LEU A 764 10.80 17.84 -10.04
N SER A 765 10.66 18.83 -10.92
CA SER A 765 10.52 18.61 -12.36
C SER A 765 11.73 17.86 -12.90
N GLY A 766 11.49 16.70 -13.53
CA GLY A 766 12.54 15.79 -13.98
C GLY A 766 13.47 15.29 -12.87
N ALA A 767 13.03 15.21 -11.62
CA ALA A 767 13.76 14.53 -10.55
C ALA A 767 13.65 13.00 -10.71
N PRO A 768 14.68 12.22 -10.31
CA PRO A 768 14.61 10.76 -10.34
C PRO A 768 13.60 10.27 -9.30
N ALA A 769 12.61 9.48 -9.71
CA ALA A 769 11.59 8.94 -8.81
C ALA A 769 12.11 7.83 -7.86
N SER A 770 13.36 7.38 -8.04
CA SER A 770 14.02 6.30 -7.31
C SER A 770 15.53 6.50 -7.35
N LEU A 771 16.24 6.03 -6.31
CA LEU A 771 17.70 6.06 -6.19
C LEU A 771 18.42 5.05 -7.11
N GLY A 772 17.70 4.20 -7.85
CA GLY A 772 18.28 3.26 -8.83
C GLY A 772 19.17 2.15 -8.23
N LEU A 773 19.22 2.01 -6.89
CA LEU A 773 20.02 1.01 -6.20
C LEU A 773 19.72 -0.40 -6.72
N ALA A 774 20.77 -1.13 -7.09
CA ALA A 774 20.67 -2.47 -7.66
C ALA A 774 20.14 -3.46 -6.60
N GLY A 775 18.89 -3.88 -6.77
CA GLY A 775 18.25 -4.86 -5.87
C GLY A 775 18.97 -6.22 -5.88
N PRO A 776 18.88 -6.98 -4.78
CA PRO A 776 19.54 -8.28 -4.67
C PRO A 776 18.92 -9.32 -5.62
N ARG A 777 19.70 -10.36 -5.97
CA ARG A 777 19.27 -11.41 -6.91
C ARG A 777 18.09 -12.26 -6.43
N ALA A 778 17.87 -12.27 -5.13
CA ALA A 778 16.68 -12.78 -4.45
C ALA A 778 16.44 -11.86 -3.23
N ALA A 779 15.19 -11.73 -2.78
CA ALA A 779 14.91 -10.99 -1.56
C ALA A 779 15.54 -11.70 -0.35
N GLY A 780 16.32 -10.97 0.45
CA GLY A 780 16.80 -11.39 1.75
C GLY A 780 15.86 -10.95 2.88
N GLU A 781 16.29 -11.20 4.11
CA GLU A 781 15.68 -10.66 5.31
C GLU A 781 15.85 -9.13 5.39
N SER A 782 14.86 -8.43 5.94
CA SER A 782 14.98 -7.02 6.28
C SER A 782 15.63 -6.88 7.65
N GLY A 783 16.35 -5.79 7.90
CA GLY A 783 17.08 -5.65 9.15
C GLY A 783 17.44 -4.21 9.48
N ASN A 784 18.12 -4.06 10.62
CA ASN A 784 18.60 -2.79 11.12
C ASN A 784 20.09 -2.90 11.47
N ILE A 785 20.88 -1.89 11.14
CA ILE A 785 22.33 -1.88 11.39
C ILE A 785 22.71 -0.60 12.13
N PRO A 786 23.22 -0.66 13.37
CA PRO A 786 23.63 0.52 14.12
C PRO A 786 24.74 1.33 13.42
N LEU A 787 24.52 2.64 13.34
CA LEU A 787 25.51 3.66 12.99
C LEU A 787 26.05 4.24 14.30
N ARG A 788 27.34 4.04 14.60
CA ARG A 788 27.95 4.53 15.84
C ARG A 788 29.07 5.52 15.50
N LEU A 789 28.87 6.79 15.86
CA LEU A 789 29.92 7.80 15.82
C LEU A 789 30.51 7.95 17.23
N ASP A 790 31.84 8.10 17.33
CA ASP A 790 32.45 8.47 18.61
C ASP A 790 32.13 9.93 18.99
N GLY A 791 32.25 10.25 20.29
CA GLY A 791 31.95 11.59 20.82
C GLY A 791 32.84 12.67 20.19
N ASP A 792 34.11 12.36 19.95
CA ASP A 792 35.03 13.25 19.24
C ASP A 792 34.49 13.59 17.83
N THR A 793 33.91 12.63 17.11
CA THR A 793 33.29 12.84 15.78
C THR A 793 32.05 13.70 15.88
N ALA A 794 31.16 13.43 16.83
CA ALA A 794 29.97 14.26 17.07
C ALA A 794 30.34 15.73 17.39
N GLN A 795 31.40 15.94 18.18
CA GLN A 795 31.95 17.27 18.46
C GLN A 795 32.58 17.90 17.22
N ARG A 796 33.42 17.18 16.46
CA ARG A 796 34.02 17.68 15.19
C ARG A 796 32.96 18.11 14.18
N LEU A 797 31.89 17.33 14.01
CA LEU A 797 30.78 17.65 13.11
C LEU A 797 29.98 18.90 13.56
N THR A 798 29.83 19.09 14.88
CA THR A 798 29.13 20.26 15.45
C THR A 798 29.97 21.54 15.32
N ALA A 799 31.28 21.44 15.57
CA ALA A 799 32.23 22.52 15.34
C ALA A 799 32.31 22.89 13.84
N LEU A 800 32.32 21.91 12.94
CA LEU A 800 32.29 22.16 11.50
C LEU A 800 30.98 22.81 11.04
N GLY A 801 29.84 22.36 11.57
CA GLY A 801 28.55 22.99 11.31
C GLY A 801 28.59 24.49 11.64
N THR A 802 29.13 24.83 12.81
CA THR A 802 29.39 26.21 13.23
C THR A 802 30.33 26.95 12.26
N GLU A 803 31.46 26.36 11.88
CA GLU A 803 32.45 26.95 10.96
C GLU A 803 31.93 27.15 9.51
N ARG A 804 30.83 26.47 9.14
CA ARG A 804 30.19 26.54 7.82
C ARG A 804 28.77 27.10 7.85
N ASN A 805 28.31 27.59 9.01
CA ASN A 805 26.95 28.07 9.25
C ASN A 805 25.85 27.07 8.81
N ALA A 806 26.08 25.78 9.08
CA ALA A 806 25.21 24.66 8.78
C ALA A 806 24.82 23.94 10.09
N SER A 807 23.59 23.42 10.19
CA SER A 807 23.21 22.58 11.33
C SER A 807 23.86 21.20 11.24
N ARG A 808 23.99 20.48 12.37
CA ARG A 808 24.48 19.08 12.39
C ARG A 808 23.70 18.22 11.38
N PHE A 809 22.37 18.39 11.32
CA PHE A 809 21.49 17.76 10.35
C PHE A 809 21.90 18.01 8.88
N MET A 810 22.29 19.23 8.51
CA MET A 810 22.73 19.55 7.15
C MET A 810 24.08 18.88 6.81
N VAL A 811 25.00 18.76 7.77
CA VAL A 811 26.26 18.03 7.59
C VAL A 811 25.97 16.54 7.39
N THR A 812 25.09 15.97 8.21
CA THR A 812 24.62 14.57 8.07
C THR A 812 23.91 14.33 6.74
N ALA A 813 23.04 15.24 6.29
CA ALA A 813 22.37 15.15 5.00
C ALA A 813 23.35 15.25 3.82
N ALA A 814 24.41 16.06 3.93
CA ALA A 814 25.46 16.16 2.91
C ALA A 814 26.34 14.88 2.87
N ALA A 815 26.66 14.30 4.03
CA ALA A 815 27.35 13.01 4.12
C ALA A 815 26.51 11.88 3.50
N LEU A 816 25.22 11.79 3.84
CA LEU A 816 24.31 10.81 3.25
C LEU A 816 24.17 11.02 1.74
N ALA A 817 24.01 12.26 1.27
CA ALA A 817 23.94 12.57 -0.16
C ALA A 817 25.22 12.13 -0.90
N ALA A 818 26.41 12.33 -0.32
CA ALA A 818 27.67 11.88 -0.90
C ALA A 818 27.73 10.35 -1.06
N VAL A 819 27.34 9.61 -0.03
CA VAL A 819 27.29 8.13 -0.08
C VAL A 819 26.22 7.64 -1.06
N LEU A 820 25.03 8.25 -1.09
CA LEU A 820 23.97 7.89 -2.04
C LEU A 820 24.36 8.20 -3.49
N HIS A 821 25.06 9.31 -3.77
CA HIS A 821 25.64 9.60 -5.09
C HIS A 821 26.69 8.55 -5.49
N ARG A 822 27.60 8.17 -4.58
CA ARG A 822 28.60 7.10 -4.80
C ARG A 822 27.95 5.74 -5.05
N ALA A 823 26.95 5.36 -4.26
CA ALA A 823 26.31 4.04 -4.30
C ALA A 823 25.35 3.85 -5.47
N SER A 824 24.66 4.90 -5.91
CA SER A 824 23.79 4.88 -7.09
C SER A 824 24.53 5.13 -8.40
N GLY A 825 25.67 5.84 -8.36
CA GLY A 825 26.35 6.36 -9.54
C GLY A 825 25.59 7.49 -10.27
N LEU A 826 24.50 8.01 -9.67
CA LEU A 826 23.64 9.03 -10.29
C LEU A 826 24.11 10.45 -9.92
N PRO A 827 24.16 11.40 -10.87
CA PRO A 827 24.54 12.80 -10.61
C PRO A 827 23.38 13.67 -10.09
N ASP A 828 22.16 13.15 -10.04
CA ASP A 828 20.94 13.77 -9.51
C ASP A 828 20.23 12.66 -8.70
N ILE A 829 19.86 12.94 -7.45
CA ILE A 829 19.21 12.00 -6.52
C ILE A 829 18.18 12.73 -5.66
N THR A 830 17.25 11.98 -5.07
CA THR A 830 16.33 12.48 -4.04
C THR A 830 16.30 11.57 -2.83
N PHE A 831 16.08 12.14 -1.64
CA PHE A 831 15.76 11.42 -0.42
C PHE A 831 14.78 12.23 0.43
N GLY A 832 13.98 11.55 1.24
CA GLY A 832 12.93 12.19 2.05
C GLY A 832 13.40 12.57 3.44
N VAL A 833 12.73 13.55 4.04
CA VAL A 833 12.88 13.98 5.44
C VAL A 833 11.49 14.19 6.03
N PRO A 834 11.11 13.52 7.14
CA PRO A 834 9.85 13.81 7.82
C PRO A 834 9.94 15.14 8.57
N VAL A 835 8.84 15.89 8.61
CA VAL A 835 8.70 17.13 9.40
C VAL A 835 7.34 17.21 10.06
N ALA A 836 7.25 17.87 11.22
CA ALA A 836 5.99 18.14 11.88
C ALA A 836 5.20 19.24 11.14
N SER A 837 3.95 18.96 10.77
CA SER A 837 3.00 19.92 10.15
C SER A 837 2.04 20.57 11.17
N ARG A 838 2.44 20.59 12.45
CA ARG A 838 1.74 21.36 13.50
C ARG A 838 1.91 22.84 13.20
N SER A 839 0.82 23.49 12.81
CA SER A 839 0.74 24.96 12.81
C SER A 839 0.77 25.41 14.27
N ALA A 840 1.80 26.15 14.65
CA ALA A 840 2.20 26.22 16.05
C ALA A 840 1.33 27.12 16.93
N GLY A 841 1.62 27.07 18.23
CA GLY A 841 0.85 27.70 19.28
C GLY A 841 -0.31 26.79 19.68
N VAL A 842 -1.45 26.91 18.99
CA VAL A 842 -2.68 26.16 19.34
C VAL A 842 -2.49 24.65 19.19
N PHE A 843 -1.67 24.18 18.24
CA PHE A 843 -1.55 22.76 17.91
C PHE A 843 -0.22 22.09 18.28
N ASP A 844 0.69 22.76 19.01
CA ASP A 844 1.97 22.18 19.49
C ASP A 844 1.78 20.85 20.23
N ASP A 845 0.69 20.77 21.00
CA ASP A 845 0.31 19.69 21.92
C ASP A 845 -0.75 18.72 21.35
N VAL A 846 -1.01 18.74 20.04
CA VAL A 846 -1.96 17.82 19.39
C VAL A 846 -1.36 16.42 19.23
N ILE A 847 -2.11 15.42 19.70
CA ILE A 847 -1.89 14.01 19.33
C ILE A 847 -2.63 13.72 18.02
N GLY A 848 -1.94 13.10 17.06
CA GLY A 848 -2.51 12.63 15.80
C GLY A 848 -1.44 12.55 14.70
N PRO A 849 -1.74 12.01 13.51
CA PRO A 849 -0.77 11.99 12.41
C PRO A 849 -0.56 13.40 11.85
N CYS A 850 0.49 14.06 12.34
CA CYS A 850 0.92 15.41 12.03
C CYS A 850 2.15 15.45 11.12
N MET A 851 2.77 14.32 10.74
CA MET A 851 3.94 14.33 9.84
C MET A 851 3.60 14.67 8.38
N ASN A 852 4.43 15.52 7.76
CA ASN A 852 4.59 15.66 6.31
C ASN A 852 5.96 15.12 5.88
N THR A 853 6.23 14.94 4.58
CA THR A 853 7.54 14.50 4.05
C THR A 853 8.07 15.52 3.05
N LEU A 854 9.20 16.14 3.36
CA LEU A 854 9.95 16.97 2.41
C LEU A 854 10.86 16.09 1.56
N VAL A 855 11.12 16.51 0.32
CA VAL A 855 12.06 15.83 -0.58
C VAL A 855 13.29 16.72 -0.74
N LEU A 856 14.47 16.23 -0.37
CA LEU A 856 15.73 16.91 -0.68
C LEU A 856 16.27 16.37 -1.99
N ARG A 857 16.50 17.25 -2.97
CA ARG A 857 17.09 16.95 -4.28
C ARG A 857 18.56 17.33 -4.28
N SER A 858 19.45 16.35 -4.36
CA SER A 858 20.90 16.58 -4.43
C SER A 858 21.41 16.38 -5.86
N ARG A 859 22.29 17.30 -6.31
CA ARG A 859 22.99 17.21 -7.59
C ARG A 859 24.50 17.30 -7.37
N CYS A 860 25.23 16.31 -7.90
CA CYS A 860 26.66 16.16 -7.72
C CYS A 860 27.33 15.76 -9.05
N GLY A 861 28.31 16.54 -9.51
CA GLY A 861 29.11 16.25 -10.69
C GLY A 861 30.50 15.72 -10.32
N ALA A 862 31.25 15.26 -11.33
CA ALA A 862 32.62 14.73 -11.15
C ALA A 862 33.63 15.74 -10.53
N GLU A 863 33.34 17.04 -10.63
CA GLU A 863 34.15 18.12 -10.08
C GLU A 863 33.65 18.62 -8.70
N THR A 864 32.48 18.18 -8.23
CA THR A 864 31.83 18.68 -7.00
C THR A 864 32.60 18.23 -5.76
N THR A 865 32.98 19.19 -4.91
CA THR A 865 33.65 18.89 -3.63
C THR A 865 32.67 18.59 -2.50
N TYR A 866 33.12 17.95 -1.42
CA TYR A 866 32.30 17.80 -0.21
C TYR A 866 31.92 19.17 0.40
N SER A 867 32.79 20.18 0.27
CA SER A 867 32.49 21.57 0.64
C SER A 867 31.38 22.19 -0.22
N ASP A 868 31.40 21.97 -1.54
CA ASP A 868 30.33 22.38 -2.44
C ASP A 868 29.01 21.67 -2.13
N LEU A 869 29.06 20.37 -1.87
CA LEU A 869 27.88 19.56 -1.55
C LEU A 869 27.27 19.99 -0.21
N LEU A 870 28.07 20.26 0.82
CA LEU A 870 27.58 20.82 2.07
C LEU A 870 26.88 22.18 1.84
N ARG A 871 27.46 23.04 1.00
CA ARG A 871 26.89 24.35 0.67
C ARG A 871 25.58 24.22 -0.12
N THR A 872 25.46 23.30 -1.08
CA THR A 872 24.20 23.10 -1.83
C THR A 872 23.14 22.41 -1.00
N VAL A 873 23.47 21.36 -0.24
CA VAL A 873 22.52 20.67 0.66
C VAL A 873 22.05 21.60 1.78
N ARG A 874 22.88 22.53 2.27
CA ARG A 874 22.44 23.58 3.20
C ARG A 874 21.34 24.46 2.61
N GLU A 875 21.53 25.00 1.41
CA GLU A 875 20.50 25.85 0.76
C GLU A 875 19.25 25.04 0.38
N GLU A 876 19.41 23.80 -0.08
CA GLU A 876 18.32 22.85 -0.37
C GLU A 876 17.46 22.58 0.88
N VAL A 877 18.09 22.32 2.03
CA VAL A 877 17.38 22.13 3.32
C VAL A 877 16.67 23.42 3.76
N ILE A 878 17.27 24.60 3.56
CA ILE A 878 16.58 25.86 3.91
C ILE A 878 15.34 26.05 3.01
N ALA A 879 15.49 25.91 1.69
CA ALA A 879 14.38 26.08 0.74
C ALA A 879 13.27 25.04 0.93
N ALA A 880 13.61 23.79 1.23
CA ALA A 880 12.64 22.74 1.54
C ALA A 880 11.80 23.06 2.78
N PHE A 881 12.42 23.59 3.84
CA PHE A 881 11.73 24.00 5.07
C PHE A 881 10.97 25.33 4.90
N GLU A 882 11.44 26.23 4.02
CA GLU A 882 10.70 27.45 3.62
C GLU A 882 9.38 27.11 2.89
N HIS A 883 9.29 25.95 2.20
CA HIS A 883 8.10 25.50 1.46
C HIS A 883 7.41 24.25 2.04
N GLN A 884 7.48 24.05 3.37
CA GLN A 884 7.00 22.83 4.03
C GLN A 884 5.47 22.65 4.10
N SER A 885 4.66 23.64 3.69
CA SER A 885 3.19 23.60 3.83
C SER A 885 2.45 22.88 2.69
N ALA A 886 3.19 22.39 1.68
CA ALA A 886 2.64 21.51 0.65
C ALA A 886 2.60 20.04 1.11
N PRO A 887 1.43 19.36 1.11
CA PRO A 887 1.36 17.94 1.39
C PRO A 887 2.15 17.13 0.35
N PHE A 888 3.01 16.22 0.82
CA PHE A 888 3.81 15.33 -0.02
C PHE A 888 2.98 14.58 -1.07
N ASP A 889 1.81 14.06 -0.66
CA ASP A 889 0.93 13.31 -1.56
C ASP A 889 0.35 14.17 -2.68
N ASP A 890 0.17 15.48 -2.46
CA ASP A 890 -0.26 16.41 -3.51
C ASP A 890 0.86 16.69 -4.51
N VAL A 891 2.10 16.83 -4.03
CA VAL A 891 3.29 16.94 -4.89
C VAL A 891 3.41 15.71 -5.79
N VAL A 892 3.31 14.50 -5.22
CA VAL A 892 3.36 13.24 -5.99
C VAL A 892 2.15 13.07 -6.93
N ARG A 893 0.94 13.39 -6.47
CA ARG A 893 -0.31 13.33 -7.26
C ARG A 893 -0.27 14.28 -8.46
N ARG A 894 0.36 15.44 -8.30
CA ARG A 894 0.48 16.48 -9.32
C ARG A 894 1.60 16.20 -10.32
N LEU A 895 2.76 15.73 -9.86
CA LEU A 895 3.92 15.40 -10.72
C LEU A 895 3.76 14.09 -11.49
N ARG A 896 2.95 13.15 -10.99
CA ARG A 896 2.77 11.80 -11.57
C ARG A 896 4.10 11.06 -11.89
N PRO A 897 5.06 10.99 -10.94
CA PRO A 897 6.32 10.29 -11.18
C PRO A 897 6.10 8.78 -11.45
N PRO A 898 7.01 8.11 -12.17
CA PRO A 898 7.01 6.66 -12.32
C PRO A 898 6.88 5.94 -10.97
N ARG A 899 5.92 5.01 -10.88
CA ARG A 899 5.64 4.25 -9.66
C ARG A 899 6.24 2.84 -9.75
N SER A 900 6.78 2.37 -8.64
CA SER A 900 7.34 1.02 -8.49
C SER A 900 6.69 0.35 -7.27
N ARG A 901 6.28 -0.92 -7.40
CA ARG A 901 5.57 -1.64 -6.33
C ARG A 901 6.33 -1.55 -5.00
N GLY A 902 5.61 -1.12 -3.95
CA GLY A 902 6.15 -1.03 -2.59
C GLY A 902 7.17 0.09 -2.35
N ARG A 903 7.42 1.00 -3.30
CA ARG A 903 8.31 2.16 -3.14
C ARG A 903 7.53 3.47 -3.18
N THR A 904 7.94 4.43 -2.37
CA THR A 904 7.39 5.78 -2.35
C THR A 904 8.20 6.66 -3.32
N PRO A 905 7.61 7.27 -4.36
CA PRO A 905 8.35 8.08 -5.32
C PRO A 905 9.18 9.18 -4.64
N PHE A 906 10.40 9.40 -5.14
CA PHE A 906 11.43 10.28 -4.57
C PHE A 906 12.01 9.88 -3.20
N VAL A 907 11.38 8.95 -2.47
CA VAL A 907 11.71 8.56 -1.09
C VAL A 907 12.09 7.07 -1.04
N ASP A 908 13.10 6.69 -1.81
CA ASP A 908 13.77 5.38 -1.66
C ASP A 908 14.65 5.33 -0.39
N CYS A 909 15.14 6.49 0.06
CA CYS A 909 15.80 6.66 1.34
C CYS A 909 15.10 7.78 2.14
N LEU A 910 14.92 7.56 3.44
CA LEU A 910 14.42 8.55 4.39
C LEU A 910 15.53 8.89 5.41
N LEU A 911 15.72 10.18 5.73
CA LEU A 911 16.65 10.65 6.76
C LEU A 911 15.85 11.23 7.95
N ASN A 912 15.88 10.52 9.07
CA ASN A 912 15.26 10.91 10.34
C ASN A 912 16.32 11.52 11.28
N SER A 913 15.91 12.52 12.07
CA SER A 913 16.70 13.03 13.19
C SER A 913 15.79 13.32 14.37
N VAL A 914 15.96 12.59 15.48
CA VAL A 914 14.96 12.49 16.56
C VAL A 914 15.61 12.60 17.94
N GLY A 915 15.00 13.36 18.85
CA GLY A 915 15.28 13.32 20.29
C GLY A 915 14.42 12.25 20.98
N MET A 916 15.00 11.09 21.28
CA MET A 916 14.30 9.98 21.95
C MET A 916 14.33 10.06 23.48
N ASP A 917 15.05 11.04 24.05
CA ASP A 917 15.03 11.36 25.48
C ASP A 917 13.60 11.67 25.97
N GLN A 918 12.85 12.44 25.17
CA GLN A 918 11.47 12.85 25.43
C GLN A 918 10.44 11.72 25.25
N TRP A 919 10.86 10.50 24.89
CA TRP A 919 9.98 9.33 24.79
C TRP A 919 9.94 8.53 26.10
N SER A 920 10.73 8.89 27.12
CA SER A 920 10.73 8.29 28.47
C SER A 920 9.81 9.03 29.45
N ALA A 921 9.31 8.35 30.50
CA ALA A 921 8.28 8.86 31.42
C ALA A 921 8.55 8.57 32.91
N THR A 922 7.83 9.21 33.83
CA THR A 922 7.81 8.89 35.26
C THR A 922 6.38 8.67 35.79
N LEU A 923 5.96 7.41 35.89
CA LEU A 923 4.64 7.03 36.38
C LEU A 923 4.68 6.79 37.90
N GLY A 924 4.69 7.89 38.67
CA GLY A 924 4.88 7.84 40.13
C GLY A 924 6.30 7.39 40.47
N ASP A 925 6.44 6.31 41.25
CA ASP A 925 7.75 5.74 41.60
C ASP A 925 8.38 4.89 40.46
N ALA A 926 7.69 4.71 39.33
CA ALA A 926 8.16 3.93 38.19
C ALA A 926 8.67 4.80 37.04
N ARG A 927 9.98 4.78 36.77
CA ARG A 927 10.56 5.39 35.56
C ARG A 927 10.40 4.45 34.37
N LEU A 928 9.70 4.90 33.33
CA LEU A 928 9.65 4.25 32.02
C LEU A 928 10.87 4.69 31.21
N VAL A 929 11.81 3.78 30.97
CA VAL A 929 12.95 4.00 30.07
C VAL A 929 12.60 3.43 28.71
N PHE A 930 12.50 4.27 27.68
CA PHE A 930 12.18 3.81 26.33
C PHE A 930 13.24 2.83 25.81
N LEU A 931 12.80 1.79 25.11
CA LEU A 931 13.66 0.81 24.45
C LEU A 931 13.62 1.05 22.94
N ASP A 932 14.76 1.39 22.38
CA ASP A 932 14.91 1.70 20.95
C ASP A 932 14.93 0.43 20.07
N GLN A 933 15.15 0.61 18.76
CA GLN A 933 15.01 -0.41 17.73
C GLN A 933 15.95 -1.61 17.82
N ASP A 934 16.96 -1.60 18.70
CA ASP A 934 17.89 -2.73 18.91
C ASP A 934 17.19 -4.02 19.42
N LEU A 935 15.95 -3.92 19.95
CA LEU A 935 15.11 -5.08 20.29
C LEU A 935 14.02 -5.40 19.23
N ARG A 936 13.95 -4.64 18.13
CA ARG A 936 13.01 -4.84 17.03
C ARG A 936 13.60 -5.76 15.95
N GLY A 937 13.71 -7.04 16.28
CA GLY A 937 14.00 -8.06 15.26
C GLY A 937 12.97 -8.00 14.12
N GLU A 938 13.45 -8.03 12.87
CA GLU A 938 12.66 -8.24 11.64
C GLU A 938 11.53 -7.22 11.35
N GLU A 939 11.59 -5.99 11.89
CA GLU A 939 10.59 -4.95 11.54
C GLU A 939 10.69 -4.53 10.05
N VAL A 940 9.56 -4.57 9.34
CA VAL A 940 9.49 -4.22 7.91
C VAL A 940 9.51 -2.71 7.74
N SER A 941 10.70 -2.14 7.52
CA SER A 941 10.87 -0.71 7.19
C SER A 941 9.91 -0.28 6.06
N LYS A 942 9.18 0.83 6.27
CA LYS A 942 8.22 1.37 5.28
C LYS A 942 8.88 1.71 3.95
N PHE A 943 10.13 2.16 3.99
CA PHE A 943 10.94 2.60 2.84
C PHE A 943 12.12 1.63 2.59
N PRO A 944 12.67 1.57 1.37
CA PRO A 944 13.83 0.71 1.05
C PRO A 944 15.03 0.91 1.99
N LEU A 945 15.30 2.16 2.35
CA LEU A 945 16.26 2.56 3.38
C LEU A 945 15.64 3.63 4.30
N THR A 946 15.87 3.52 5.60
CA THR A 946 15.59 4.58 6.58
C THR A 946 16.84 4.76 7.44
N VAL A 947 17.46 5.93 7.36
CA VAL A 947 18.61 6.32 8.18
C VAL A 947 18.11 7.18 9.32
N THR A 948 18.27 6.74 10.56
CA THR A 948 17.90 7.52 11.76
C THR A 948 19.16 7.96 12.48
N PHE A 949 19.21 9.21 12.92
CA PHE A 949 20.23 9.70 13.86
C PHE A 949 19.58 10.25 15.14
N THR A 950 20.06 9.75 16.26
CA THR A 950 19.65 10.12 17.62
C THR A 950 20.76 10.94 18.24
N THR A 951 20.43 12.06 18.88
CA THR A 951 21.39 12.83 19.70
C THR A 951 21.08 12.62 21.17
N ALA A 952 22.05 12.10 21.92
CA ALA A 952 21.96 11.94 23.36
C ALA A 952 23.22 12.53 24.00
N GLN A 953 23.08 13.72 24.61
CA GLN A 953 24.21 14.50 25.14
C GLN A 953 25.26 14.75 24.02
N ASP A 954 26.52 14.37 24.26
CA ASP A 954 27.63 14.48 23.31
C ASP A 954 27.71 13.33 22.28
N VAL A 955 26.88 12.28 22.40
CA VAL A 955 26.92 11.11 21.52
C VAL A 955 25.89 11.26 20.39
N VAL A 956 26.32 10.91 19.17
CA VAL A 956 25.43 10.73 18.02
C VAL A 956 25.38 9.25 17.69
N GLU A 957 24.27 8.65 18.09
CA GLU A 957 23.91 7.29 17.70
C GLU A 957 23.02 7.34 16.46
N GLY A 958 22.81 6.20 15.82
CA GLY A 958 21.93 6.08 14.69
C GLY A 958 21.78 4.65 14.21
N ASN A 959 21.00 4.47 13.16
CA ASN A 959 20.75 3.17 12.57
C ASN A 959 20.37 3.29 11.08
N LEU A 960 20.67 2.24 10.32
CA LEU A 960 20.19 2.01 8.96
C LEU A 960 19.22 0.83 8.96
N ALA A 961 17.92 1.13 8.97
CA ALA A 961 16.89 0.14 8.70
C ALA A 961 16.76 -0.03 7.18
N TYR A 962 16.82 -1.27 6.70
CA TYR A 962 16.80 -1.59 5.27
C TYR A 962 15.84 -2.74 4.98
N ARG A 963 15.28 -2.75 3.77
CA ARG A 963 14.47 -3.87 3.27
C ARG A 963 15.30 -4.85 2.46
N GLY A 964 15.22 -6.13 2.84
CA GLY A 964 15.92 -7.23 2.16
C GLY A 964 15.46 -7.51 0.72
N ASP A 965 14.30 -7.00 0.31
CA ASP A 965 13.85 -7.03 -1.10
C ASP A 965 14.45 -5.91 -1.96
N CYS A 966 15.05 -4.90 -1.34
CA CYS A 966 15.61 -3.73 -2.00
C CYS A 966 17.15 -3.63 -1.90
N LEU A 967 17.75 -4.18 -0.84
CA LEU A 967 19.20 -4.21 -0.61
C LEU A 967 19.57 -5.46 0.19
N ASP A 968 20.69 -6.13 -0.14
CA ASP A 968 21.18 -7.24 0.68
C ASP A 968 21.87 -6.75 1.97
N ALA A 969 21.91 -7.60 3.00
CA ALA A 969 22.56 -7.28 4.28
C ALA A 969 24.03 -6.84 4.10
N ALA A 970 24.74 -7.41 3.11
CA ALA A 970 26.10 -7.02 2.78
C ALA A 970 26.17 -5.60 2.17
N GLY A 971 25.19 -5.19 1.38
CA GLY A 971 25.05 -3.84 0.83
C GLY A 971 24.60 -2.83 1.86
N ALA A 972 23.69 -3.20 2.76
CA ALA A 972 23.32 -2.39 3.91
C ALA A 972 24.55 -2.13 4.80
N LEU A 973 25.33 -3.17 5.12
CA LEU A 973 26.58 -3.01 5.88
C LEU A 973 27.58 -2.07 5.16
N ARG A 974 27.80 -2.25 3.84
CA ARG A 974 28.67 -1.34 3.07
C ARG A 974 28.19 0.11 3.09
N LEU A 975 26.87 0.36 3.07
CA LEU A 975 26.33 1.72 3.22
C LEU A 975 26.53 2.25 4.65
N THR A 976 26.30 1.42 5.67
CA THR A 976 26.55 1.77 7.09
C THR A 976 28.00 2.16 7.31
N ASP A 977 28.94 1.35 6.80
CA ASP A 977 30.37 1.61 6.86
C ASP A 977 30.73 2.92 6.16
N GLU A 978 30.26 3.14 4.92
CA GLU A 978 30.59 4.35 4.16
C GLU A 978 29.94 5.62 4.73
N ILE A 979 28.73 5.54 5.31
CA ILE A 979 28.13 6.66 6.07
C ILE A 979 28.98 6.97 7.31
N THR A 980 29.42 5.94 8.05
CA THR A 980 30.23 6.09 9.26
C THR A 980 31.61 6.70 8.96
N THR A 981 32.32 6.20 7.95
CA THR A 981 33.62 6.76 7.50
C THR A 981 33.46 8.18 6.99
N VAL A 982 32.49 8.46 6.11
CA VAL A 982 32.30 9.82 5.56
C VAL A 982 31.93 10.82 6.64
N LEU A 983 31.21 10.41 7.70
CA LEU A 983 30.94 11.27 8.87
C LEU A 983 32.17 11.44 9.78
N GLY A 984 32.95 10.37 10.03
CA GLY A 984 34.20 10.44 10.79
C GLY A 984 35.22 11.41 10.21
N ASP A 985 35.42 11.35 8.89
CA ASP A 985 36.43 12.10 8.15
C ASP A 985 35.89 13.36 7.44
N PHE A 986 34.62 13.73 7.62
CA PHE A 986 33.94 14.75 6.80
C PHE A 986 34.74 16.07 6.67
N THR A 987 35.31 16.56 7.77
CA THR A 987 36.14 17.77 7.81
C THR A 987 37.41 17.67 6.95
N ALA A 988 38.03 16.49 6.86
CA ALA A 988 39.19 16.24 6.01
C ALA A 988 38.79 15.99 4.54
N LEU A 989 37.57 15.52 4.30
CA LEU A 989 37.01 15.30 2.96
C LEU A 989 36.56 16.60 2.27
N LEU A 990 36.28 17.69 2.99
CA LEU A 990 35.81 18.98 2.46
C LEU A 990 36.46 19.46 1.13
N PRO A 991 37.81 19.51 0.97
CA PRO A 991 38.44 19.97 -0.28
C PRO A 991 38.49 18.90 -1.39
N ARG A 992 38.09 17.65 -1.11
CA ARG A 992 38.10 16.53 -2.06
C ARG A 992 36.81 16.45 -2.86
N ARG A 993 36.87 15.76 -4.01
CA ARG A 993 35.69 15.51 -4.85
C ARG A 993 34.88 14.34 -4.30
N VAL A 994 33.57 14.39 -4.42
CA VAL A 994 32.66 13.34 -3.92
C VAL A 994 32.88 11.98 -4.60
N PHE A 995 33.32 12.00 -5.87
CA PHE A 995 33.61 10.80 -6.67
C PHE A 995 35.11 10.42 -6.71
N ASP A 996 35.97 11.08 -5.92
CA ASP A 996 37.35 10.62 -5.74
C ASP A 996 37.40 9.27 -5.01
N ALA A 997 38.45 8.48 -5.25
CA ALA A 997 38.75 7.33 -4.41
C ALA A 997 39.16 7.78 -2.98
N ASP A 998 38.56 7.11 -1.99
CA ASP A 998 38.76 7.34 -0.57
C ASP A 998 40.15 6.82 -0.14
N PRO A 999 41.08 7.69 0.35
CA PRO A 999 42.46 7.31 0.58
C PRO A 999 42.62 6.42 1.83
N THR A 1000 41.60 6.40 2.69
CA THR A 1000 41.51 5.54 3.89
C THR A 1000 41.38 4.05 3.55
N ARG A 1001 41.13 3.70 2.28
CA ARG A 1001 41.14 2.32 1.77
C ARG A 1001 42.47 1.87 1.15
N GLU A 1002 43.54 2.68 1.21
CA GLU A 1002 44.90 2.32 0.75
C GLU A 1002 45.95 2.18 1.89
N LEU A 1003 45.52 1.96 3.14
CA LEU A 1003 46.39 1.72 4.31
C LEU A 1003 46.05 0.41 5.05
#